data_AF-A0A7X0YZ03-F1
#
_entry.id   AF-A0A7X0YZ03-F1
#
_cell.length_a   1.000
_cell.length_b   1.000
_cell.length_c   1.000
_cell.angle_alpha   90.00
_cell.angle_beta   90.00
_cell.angle_gamma   90.00
#
_symmetry.space_group_name_H-M   'P 1'
#
loop_
_entity.id
_entity.type
_entity.pdbx_description
1 polymer ?
#
loop_
_entity_poly.entity_id
_entity_poly.type
_entity_poly.pdbx_seq_one_letter_code
_entity_poly.pdbx_strand_id
1 'polypeptide(L)'
;MSKVYKELGATIEVSAQQNASIDLKGSFSTQDVNTAKLVFQLSVPRGSLALENVEAYIYLTSQTLKSEAKADINLETYTVTYILTEEEIKHAGHIYAELYLRYTNGQVLSAHKFHFKIDRALIDQDIEIIDSVYNTTIDDIVERHEKTFEQIEAEMYTQLAKYRNMQLELISRGFEKLRKGEPTKILAYGDSLTYGYDIYSADKRPPDTTPTTNGTKHTRERASVTYPEALESALKQVYPNVSTQNWGYSGDTVTSSFAKWDGVNPRADITLFMLGHNDSKNAQESISDFIAGYKKIIERALSWGSGVIFLTPPKQKNAVDFTVDVYSQAVLQLAKEYQAPVVDMAELTEGIPASFYSDSVHFNGRGYDFIGKKLAALFLNKTILNISKVKAHDALNVVKETSGVQFNENCTLSVSEYFPTEDATENGKGVALVLKTGGKVYFSFYAEEGNLLFLPSLYAGSKTLNLKVEMNFAAEPANNAISYAFGTTSARLMNKPLKSATYTSADLNWYSSAALFIDGRINASKLMYAPRRGYYTVSIENLDTYAVNLFGLEFRNAHDAMFGNNALYTLGTFTGDILTLAAGNYELYSSNAVNMPFAGAALATLEIYIGGSNRKLFRVTNLSTRISYEGTYNPASSSQVFWRELVSATSLTALQAQIDVLKEAKGGEDV
;
A
#
# COMPACT_ATOMS: atom_id res chain seq x y z
N MET A 1 33.30 86.37 -21.00
CA MET A 1 34.25 85.54 -21.76
C MET A 1 34.08 85.87 -23.23
N SER A 2 35.17 86.15 -23.96
CA SER A 2 35.09 86.35 -25.42
C SER A 2 34.62 85.05 -26.07
N LYS A 3 33.51 85.09 -26.82
CA LYS A 3 33.08 83.94 -27.62
C LYS A 3 34.16 83.64 -28.66
N VAL A 4 34.74 82.45 -28.60
CA VAL A 4 35.66 81.96 -29.63
C VAL A 4 34.81 81.27 -30.69
N TYR A 5 34.87 81.77 -31.93
CA TYR A 5 34.14 81.19 -33.05
C TYR A 5 35.02 80.19 -33.80
N LYS A 6 34.40 79.14 -34.33
CA LYS A 6 35.01 78.27 -35.32
C LYS A 6 34.63 78.81 -36.68
N GLU A 7 35.63 79.24 -37.46
CA GLU A 7 35.40 80.00 -38.68
C GLU A 7 35.70 79.16 -39.93
N LEU A 8 34.77 79.18 -40.89
CA LEU A 8 34.98 78.68 -42.26
C LEU A 8 34.72 79.82 -43.22
N GLY A 9 35.50 79.92 -44.29
CA GLY A 9 35.48 81.13 -45.10
C GLY A 9 36.34 81.09 -46.33
N ALA A 10 36.11 82.05 -47.22
CA ALA A 10 36.90 82.25 -48.42
C ALA A 10 36.94 83.72 -48.83
N THR A 11 37.95 84.09 -49.61
CA THR A 11 37.95 85.38 -50.31
C THR A 11 37.11 85.26 -51.56
N ILE A 12 36.17 86.18 -51.74
CA ILE A 12 35.22 86.22 -52.83
C ILE A 12 35.45 87.48 -53.66
N GLU A 13 35.68 87.32 -54.96
CA GLU A 13 35.74 88.45 -55.89
C GLU A 13 34.35 88.88 -56.33
N VAL A 14 34.01 90.16 -56.11
CA VAL A 14 32.73 90.73 -56.54
C VAL A 14 32.85 91.17 -58.00
N SER A 15 32.43 90.31 -58.92
CA SER A 15 32.44 90.56 -60.36
C SER A 15 31.21 89.98 -61.06
N ALA A 16 31.00 90.35 -62.33
CA ALA A 16 29.91 89.84 -63.15
C ALA A 16 30.16 88.42 -63.72
N GLN A 17 31.30 87.80 -63.41
CA GLN A 17 31.66 86.47 -63.93
C GLN A 17 31.14 85.36 -63.02
N GLN A 18 30.57 84.30 -63.60
CA GLN A 18 30.15 83.12 -62.85
C GLN A 18 31.38 82.34 -62.36
N ASN A 19 31.56 82.29 -61.04
CA ASN A 19 32.60 81.51 -60.40
C ASN A 19 32.12 80.08 -60.09
N ALA A 20 33.04 79.11 -60.19
CA ALA A 20 32.78 77.74 -59.75
C ALA A 20 32.46 77.70 -58.24
N SER A 21 31.72 76.66 -57.80
CA SER A 21 31.41 76.49 -56.38
C SER A 21 32.69 76.34 -55.55
N ILE A 22 32.79 77.11 -54.47
CA ILE A 22 33.96 77.12 -53.57
C ILE A 22 33.77 76.04 -52.49
N ASP A 23 34.72 75.12 -52.34
CA ASP A 23 34.82 74.28 -51.14
C ASP A 23 35.51 75.06 -50.03
N LEU A 24 34.85 75.24 -48.88
CA LEU A 24 35.43 75.95 -47.73
C LEU A 24 36.51 75.13 -46.98
N LYS A 25 36.78 73.89 -47.39
CA LYS A 25 37.86 73.01 -46.90
C LYS A 25 37.90 72.88 -45.38
N GLY A 26 36.75 72.67 -44.76
CA GLY A 26 36.61 72.39 -43.33
C GLY A 26 35.20 71.93 -42.95
N SER A 27 35.03 71.54 -41.69
CA SER A 27 33.75 71.07 -41.16
C SER A 27 33.39 71.67 -39.82
N PHE A 28 32.09 71.88 -39.61
CA PHE A 28 31.51 72.12 -38.29
C PHE A 28 31.06 70.80 -37.67
N SER A 29 30.85 70.79 -36.36
CA SER A 29 30.20 69.71 -35.60
C SER A 29 28.76 70.11 -35.28
N THR A 30 27.84 69.15 -35.17
CA THR A 30 26.47 69.41 -34.66
C THR A 30 26.44 70.04 -33.26
N GLN A 31 27.56 69.97 -32.52
CA GLN A 31 27.74 70.58 -31.21
C GLN A 31 28.37 72.00 -31.26
N ASP A 32 28.72 72.53 -32.43
CA ASP A 32 29.25 73.90 -32.60
C ASP A 32 28.11 74.96 -32.50
N VAL A 33 27.16 74.76 -31.59
CA VAL A 33 25.96 75.58 -31.41
C VAL A 33 26.34 76.99 -30.97
N ASN A 34 25.87 78.00 -31.72
CA ASN A 34 26.19 79.42 -31.54
C ASN A 34 27.69 79.79 -31.70
N THR A 35 28.53 78.87 -32.19
CA THR A 35 29.97 79.10 -32.38
C THR A 35 30.47 78.83 -33.80
N ALA A 36 29.69 78.12 -34.65
CA ALA A 36 29.97 77.92 -36.07
C ALA A 36 29.70 79.20 -36.89
N LYS A 37 30.75 79.78 -37.47
CA LYS A 37 30.68 81.08 -38.17
C LYS A 37 31.28 81.00 -39.57
N LEU A 38 30.53 81.46 -40.57
CA LEU A 38 30.99 81.70 -41.93
C LEU A 38 31.58 83.11 -42.03
N VAL A 39 32.72 83.25 -42.72
CA VAL A 39 33.43 84.52 -42.89
C VAL A 39 33.92 84.65 -44.34
N PHE A 40 33.43 85.66 -45.06
CA PHE A 40 33.82 85.90 -46.44
C PHE A 40 34.49 87.26 -46.59
N GLN A 41 35.71 87.27 -47.12
CA GLN A 41 36.41 88.51 -47.43
C GLN A 41 36.08 88.93 -48.86
N LEU A 42 35.49 90.10 -49.04
CA LEU A 42 35.15 90.62 -50.35
C LEU A 42 36.39 91.27 -50.98
N SER A 43 36.68 90.90 -52.22
CA SER A 43 37.70 91.54 -53.06
C SER A 43 36.99 92.27 -54.20
N VAL A 44 37.23 93.57 -54.32
CA VAL A 44 36.64 94.41 -55.37
C VAL A 44 37.74 94.79 -56.36
N PRO A 45 37.63 94.46 -57.65
CA PRO A 45 38.56 94.92 -58.67
C PRO A 45 38.57 96.46 -58.72
N ARG A 46 39.77 97.06 -58.82
CA ARG A 46 39.93 98.53 -58.79
C ARG A 46 39.06 99.21 -59.86
N GLY A 47 37.99 99.89 -59.42
CA GLY A 47 37.39 101.01 -60.15
C GLY A 47 35.96 100.93 -60.66
N SER A 48 35.08 99.99 -60.25
CA SER A 48 33.70 99.99 -60.83
C SER A 48 32.51 99.52 -59.98
N LEU A 49 32.64 99.23 -58.68
CA LEU A 49 31.48 98.82 -57.85
C LEU A 49 31.51 99.50 -56.47
N ALA A 50 30.55 100.40 -56.22
CA ALA A 50 30.33 100.96 -54.89
C ALA A 50 29.56 99.92 -54.04
N LEU A 51 30.11 99.52 -52.91
CA LEU A 51 29.45 98.62 -51.94
C LEU A 51 28.56 99.38 -50.94
N GLU A 52 28.27 100.65 -51.20
CA GLU A 52 27.33 101.46 -50.41
C GLU A 52 25.92 100.91 -50.56
N ASN A 53 25.21 100.74 -49.44
CA ASN A 53 23.84 100.18 -49.39
C ASN A 53 23.72 98.74 -49.94
N VAL A 54 24.71 97.88 -49.66
CA VAL A 54 24.65 96.44 -49.98
C VAL A 54 24.22 95.63 -48.76
N GLU A 55 23.32 94.68 -48.99
CA GLU A 55 22.91 93.64 -48.04
C GLU A 55 23.43 92.27 -48.49
N ALA A 56 23.78 91.44 -47.51
CA ALA A 56 24.21 90.06 -47.74
C ALA A 56 23.13 89.08 -47.30
N TYR A 57 22.81 88.10 -48.13
CA TYR A 57 21.89 87.01 -47.81
C TYR A 57 22.56 85.67 -48.09
N ILE A 58 22.46 84.75 -47.14
CA ILE A 58 22.95 83.38 -47.26
C ILE A 58 21.75 82.45 -47.41
N TYR A 59 21.84 81.57 -48.41
CA TYR A 59 20.92 80.47 -48.62
C TYR A 59 21.68 79.18 -48.37
N LEU A 60 21.14 78.32 -47.50
CA LEU A 60 21.71 77.01 -47.18
C LEU A 60 20.74 75.92 -47.62
N THR A 61 21.26 74.85 -48.20
CA THR A 61 20.47 73.67 -48.54
C THR A 61 21.21 72.35 -48.33
N SER A 62 20.46 71.35 -47.88
CA SER A 62 20.86 69.95 -47.86
C SER A 62 19.64 69.08 -48.18
N GLN A 63 19.71 67.77 -47.98
CA GLN A 63 18.54 66.89 -48.12
C GLN A 63 17.39 67.27 -47.17
N THR A 64 17.71 67.81 -45.99
CA THR A 64 16.73 68.13 -44.93
C THR A 64 16.73 69.59 -44.52
N LEU A 65 17.69 70.40 -44.97
CA LEU A 65 17.78 71.83 -44.69
C LEU A 65 17.40 72.66 -45.91
N LYS A 66 16.58 73.68 -45.70
CA LYS A 66 16.42 74.84 -46.56
C LYS A 66 16.33 76.07 -45.67
N SER A 67 17.34 76.94 -45.72
CA SER A 67 17.38 78.16 -44.92
C SER A 67 17.75 79.36 -45.78
N GLU A 68 17.18 80.50 -45.46
CA GLU A 68 17.51 81.82 -45.98
C GLU A 68 17.67 82.75 -44.79
N ALA A 69 18.82 83.43 -44.71
CA ALA A 69 19.10 84.37 -43.65
C ALA A 69 19.87 85.58 -44.15
N LYS A 70 19.63 86.73 -43.52
CA LYS A 70 20.46 87.93 -43.72
C LYS A 70 21.77 87.75 -42.98
N ALA A 71 22.90 87.97 -43.67
CA ALA A 71 24.23 87.94 -43.08
C ALA A 71 24.70 89.35 -42.73
N ASP A 72 25.58 89.46 -41.74
CA ASP A 72 26.17 90.72 -41.33
C ASP A 72 27.27 91.11 -42.30
N ILE A 73 27.24 92.34 -42.82
CA ILE A 73 28.28 92.89 -43.70
C ILE A 73 28.97 94.07 -43.02
N ASN A 74 30.30 94.00 -42.92
CA ASN A 74 31.15 95.10 -42.50
C ASN A 74 31.79 95.73 -43.75
N LEU A 75 31.35 96.94 -44.10
CA LEU A 75 31.82 97.66 -45.28
C LEU A 75 33.18 98.35 -45.06
N GLU A 76 33.64 98.52 -43.81
CA GLU A 76 34.98 99.06 -43.52
C GLU A 76 36.07 98.00 -43.76
N THR A 77 35.78 96.76 -43.36
CA THR A 77 36.70 95.62 -43.51
C THR A 77 36.42 94.77 -44.75
N TYR A 78 35.35 95.08 -45.48
CA TYR A 78 34.84 94.31 -46.62
C TYR A 78 34.62 92.83 -46.27
N THR A 79 34.01 92.56 -45.13
CA THR A 79 33.81 91.19 -44.62
C THR A 79 32.33 90.90 -44.43
N VAL A 80 31.86 89.75 -44.92
CA VAL A 80 30.53 89.22 -44.61
C VAL A 80 30.67 88.11 -43.59
N THR A 81 29.88 88.13 -42.52
CA THR A 81 29.87 87.10 -41.50
C THR A 81 28.47 86.57 -41.23
N TYR A 82 28.38 85.28 -40.94
CA TYR A 82 27.13 84.63 -40.58
C TYR A 82 27.37 83.52 -39.56
N ILE A 83 26.61 83.51 -38.47
CA ILE A 83 26.67 82.45 -37.47
C ILE A 83 25.52 81.49 -37.76
N LEU A 84 25.82 80.20 -37.92
CA LEU A 84 24.77 79.19 -38.13
C LEU A 84 23.88 79.14 -36.88
N THR A 85 22.57 79.09 -37.11
CA THR A 85 21.57 78.92 -36.07
C THR A 85 21.65 77.52 -35.44
N GLU A 86 21.04 77.37 -34.26
CA GLU A 86 20.93 76.06 -33.60
C GLU A 86 20.17 75.02 -34.45
N GLU A 87 19.23 75.46 -35.30
CA GLU A 87 18.54 74.57 -36.23
C GLU A 87 19.48 74.13 -37.36
N GLU A 88 20.11 75.09 -38.05
CA GLU A 88 21.00 74.80 -39.19
C GLU A 88 22.18 73.91 -38.82
N ILE A 89 22.80 74.15 -37.65
CA ILE A 89 23.98 73.38 -37.22
C ILE A 89 23.65 71.92 -36.92
N LYS A 90 22.38 71.56 -36.67
CA LYS A 90 21.94 70.18 -36.43
C LYS A 90 21.78 69.35 -37.71
N HIS A 91 21.83 69.95 -38.89
CA HIS A 91 21.72 69.23 -40.17
C HIS A 91 23.07 68.65 -40.62
N ALA A 92 23.46 67.53 -40.00
CA ALA A 92 24.68 66.80 -40.38
C ALA A 92 24.68 66.37 -41.86
N GLY A 93 25.84 66.51 -42.51
CA GLY A 93 26.03 66.16 -43.92
C GLY A 93 26.71 67.26 -44.72
N HIS A 94 26.62 67.16 -46.05
CA HIS A 94 27.10 68.20 -46.96
C HIS A 94 26.06 69.31 -47.09
N ILE A 95 26.48 70.54 -46.81
CA ILE A 95 25.67 71.75 -46.99
C ILE A 95 26.14 72.46 -48.26
N TYR A 96 25.21 72.68 -49.18
CA TYR A 96 25.41 73.52 -50.36
C TYR A 96 24.79 74.87 -50.09
N ALA A 97 25.46 75.94 -50.47
CA ALA A 97 25.07 77.28 -50.08
C ALA A 97 25.37 78.34 -51.14
N GLU A 98 24.66 79.46 -51.06
CA GLU A 98 24.86 80.64 -51.89
C GLU A 98 24.90 81.91 -51.04
N LEU A 99 25.92 82.74 -51.24
CA LEU A 99 25.98 84.10 -50.72
C LEU A 99 25.55 85.08 -51.82
N TYR A 100 24.46 85.81 -51.59
CA TYR A 100 24.00 86.90 -52.45
C TYR A 100 24.39 88.24 -51.84
N LEU A 101 25.02 89.08 -52.64
CA LEU A 101 25.15 90.50 -52.37
C LEU A 101 24.11 91.24 -53.20
N ARG A 102 23.30 92.09 -52.58
CA ARG A 102 22.22 92.84 -53.24
C ARG A 102 22.24 94.28 -52.78
N TYR A 103 21.97 95.22 -53.67
CA TYR A 103 21.67 96.59 -53.26
C TYR A 103 20.32 96.64 -52.53
N THR A 104 20.14 97.60 -51.61
CA THR A 104 18.87 97.78 -50.87
C THR A 104 17.65 98.02 -51.77
N ASN A 105 17.86 98.40 -53.02
CA ASN A 105 16.80 98.52 -54.04
C ASN A 105 16.38 97.18 -54.67
N GLY A 106 16.96 96.05 -54.23
CA GLY A 106 16.65 94.69 -54.70
C GLY A 106 17.52 94.18 -55.86
N GLN A 107 18.39 95.01 -56.44
CA GLN A 107 19.29 94.59 -57.52
C GLN A 107 20.39 93.64 -57.00
N VAL A 108 20.48 92.44 -57.58
CA VAL A 108 21.55 91.48 -57.25
C VAL A 108 22.88 91.98 -57.83
N LEU A 109 23.87 92.13 -56.95
CA LEU A 109 25.22 92.55 -57.30
C LEU A 109 26.07 91.33 -57.69
N SER A 110 26.06 90.29 -56.87
CA SER A 110 26.75 89.04 -57.15
C SER A 110 26.15 87.87 -56.36
N ALA A 111 26.37 86.65 -56.84
CA ALA A 111 25.96 85.42 -56.18
C ALA A 111 27.11 84.41 -56.21
N HIS A 112 27.44 83.83 -55.06
CA HIS A 112 28.60 82.95 -54.90
C HIS A 112 28.19 81.63 -54.29
N LYS A 113 28.35 80.55 -55.05
CA LYS A 113 28.11 79.18 -54.60
C LYS A 113 29.29 78.70 -53.77
N PHE A 114 29.01 78.07 -52.63
CA PHE A 114 30.00 77.40 -51.81
C PHE A 114 29.41 76.17 -51.13
N HIS A 115 30.26 75.32 -50.56
CA HIS A 115 29.81 74.18 -49.78
C HIS A 115 30.79 73.88 -48.64
N PHE A 116 30.26 73.24 -47.59
CA PHE A 116 31.01 72.78 -46.43
C PHE A 116 30.32 71.54 -45.83
N LYS A 117 30.92 70.94 -44.80
CA LYS A 117 30.39 69.75 -44.13
C LYS A 117 30.04 70.06 -42.68
N ILE A 118 28.95 69.46 -42.19
CA ILE A 118 28.65 69.37 -40.77
C ILE A 118 28.80 67.90 -40.35
N ASP A 119 29.75 67.61 -39.48
CA ASP A 119 29.97 66.31 -38.88
C ASP A 119 29.01 66.08 -37.71
N ARG A 120 28.37 64.90 -37.68
CA ARG A 120 27.49 64.48 -36.56
C ARG A 120 28.35 64.10 -35.35
N ALA A 121 28.16 64.78 -34.22
CA ALA A 121 28.84 64.43 -32.97
C ALA A 121 28.38 63.07 -32.42
N LEU A 122 29.23 62.39 -31.64
CA LEU A 122 28.92 61.09 -31.03
C LEU A 122 27.65 61.12 -30.16
N ILE A 123 27.39 62.23 -29.47
CA ILE A 123 26.19 62.40 -28.62
C ILE A 123 24.89 62.47 -29.44
N ASP A 124 24.99 62.86 -30.72
CA ASP A 124 23.85 62.97 -31.64
C ASP A 124 23.75 61.76 -32.57
N GLN A 125 24.56 60.72 -32.35
CA GLN A 125 24.38 59.44 -33.01
C GLN A 125 23.21 58.72 -32.33
N ASP A 126 22.25 58.26 -33.12
CA ASP A 126 21.26 57.30 -32.66
C ASP A 126 22.02 56.07 -32.15
N ILE A 127 22.20 55.97 -30.83
CA ILE A 127 22.42 54.66 -30.23
C ILE A 127 21.10 53.96 -30.47
N GLU A 128 21.10 52.96 -31.35
CA GLU A 128 20.07 51.93 -31.34
C GLU A 128 20.12 51.28 -29.94
N ILE A 129 19.42 51.89 -28.99
CA ILE A 129 18.87 51.14 -27.88
C ILE A 129 17.87 50.25 -28.58
N ILE A 130 18.25 48.97 -28.71
CA ILE A 130 17.35 47.90 -29.12
C ILE A 130 16.15 47.97 -28.17
N ASP A 131 15.11 48.69 -28.56
CA ASP A 131 13.80 48.69 -27.90
C ASP A 131 12.94 47.54 -28.47
N SER A 132 13.62 46.43 -28.74
CA SER A 132 13.04 45.10 -28.90
C SER A 132 13.83 44.13 -28.02
N VAL A 133 14.08 44.51 -26.76
CA VAL A 133 14.26 43.53 -25.69
C VAL A 133 12.87 42.96 -25.44
N TYR A 134 12.75 41.63 -25.52
CA TYR A 134 11.56 40.84 -25.18
C TYR A 134 10.58 41.57 -24.23
N ASN A 135 9.37 41.91 -24.71
CA ASN A 135 8.22 42.23 -23.86
C ASN A 135 7.74 40.96 -23.12
N THR A 136 8.66 40.28 -22.45
CA THR A 136 8.39 39.25 -21.47
C THR A 136 9.14 39.70 -20.24
N THR A 137 8.41 40.38 -19.36
CA THR A 137 8.90 40.71 -18.03
C THR A 137 9.17 39.43 -17.25
N ILE A 138 9.96 39.51 -16.18
CA ILE A 138 10.12 38.37 -15.27
C ILE A 138 8.75 37.89 -14.77
N ASP A 139 7.81 38.81 -14.55
CA ASP A 139 6.45 38.52 -14.13
C ASP A 139 5.67 37.73 -15.20
N ASP A 140 5.82 38.05 -16.49
CA ASP A 140 5.21 37.28 -17.59
C ASP A 140 5.77 35.84 -17.68
N ILE A 141 7.05 35.66 -17.34
CA ILE A 141 7.66 34.33 -17.25
C ILE A 141 7.10 33.58 -16.04
N VAL A 142 7.04 34.24 -14.88
CA VAL A 142 6.49 33.67 -13.64
C VAL A 142 5.04 33.26 -13.85
N GLU A 143 4.18 34.14 -14.36
CA GLU A 143 2.75 33.85 -14.59
C GLU A 143 2.56 32.68 -15.58
N ARG A 144 3.38 32.62 -16.64
CA ARG A 144 3.35 31.51 -17.60
C ARG A 144 3.75 30.19 -16.93
N HIS A 145 4.77 30.21 -16.08
CA HIS A 145 5.23 29.02 -15.39
C HIS A 145 4.23 28.60 -14.30
N GLU A 146 3.67 29.54 -13.54
CA GLU A 146 2.63 29.28 -12.55
C GLU A 146 1.40 28.62 -13.20
N LYS A 147 0.88 29.17 -14.30
CA LYS A 147 -0.21 28.54 -15.07
C LYS A 147 0.15 27.14 -15.57
N THR A 148 1.41 26.95 -15.99
CA THR A 148 1.89 25.64 -16.42
C THR A 148 1.98 24.65 -15.25
N PHE A 149 2.45 25.10 -14.08
CA PHE A 149 2.51 24.29 -12.86
C PHE A 149 1.12 23.92 -12.35
N GLU A 150 0.17 24.87 -12.32
CA GLU A 150 -1.22 24.62 -11.95
C GLU A 150 -1.88 23.60 -12.90
N GLN A 151 -1.64 23.72 -14.22
CA GLN A 151 -2.14 22.76 -15.20
C GLN A 151 -1.53 21.36 -15.00
N ILE A 152 -0.21 21.26 -14.82
CA ILE A 152 0.47 19.98 -14.57
C ILE A 152 -0.02 19.36 -13.26
N GLU A 153 -0.20 20.16 -12.21
CA GLU A 153 -0.71 19.69 -10.92
C GLU A 153 -2.14 19.18 -11.05
N ALA A 154 -3.02 19.91 -11.77
CA ALA A 154 -4.38 19.47 -12.06
C ALA A 154 -4.42 18.18 -12.91
N GLU A 155 -3.57 18.07 -13.94
CA GLU A 155 -3.43 16.86 -14.76
C GLU A 155 -2.93 15.67 -13.94
N MET A 156 -1.94 15.89 -13.07
CA MET A 156 -1.40 14.87 -12.17
C MET A 156 -2.47 14.35 -11.20
N TYR A 157 -3.22 15.24 -10.54
CA TYR A 157 -4.31 14.84 -9.65
C TYR A 157 -5.43 14.12 -10.42
N THR A 158 -5.74 14.57 -11.63
CA THR A 158 -6.73 13.91 -12.50
C THR A 158 -6.28 12.50 -12.89
N GLN A 159 -4.99 12.31 -13.19
CA GLN A 159 -4.46 11.02 -13.59
C GLN A 159 -4.46 10.00 -12.44
N LEU A 160 -4.03 10.40 -11.24
CA LEU A 160 -4.09 9.49 -10.08
C LEU A 160 -5.54 9.17 -9.70
N ALA A 161 -6.44 10.15 -9.73
CA ALA A 161 -7.87 9.92 -9.50
C ALA A 161 -8.46 8.95 -10.53
N LYS A 162 -8.09 9.09 -11.80
CA LYS A 162 -8.46 8.15 -12.86
C LYS A 162 -8.03 6.73 -12.53
N TYR A 163 -6.76 6.51 -12.18
CA TYR A 163 -6.28 5.16 -11.87
C TYR A 163 -6.87 4.58 -10.58
N ARG A 164 -7.16 5.40 -9.57
CA ARG A 164 -7.91 4.97 -8.37
C ARG A 164 -9.31 4.48 -8.74
N ASN A 165 -10.02 5.23 -9.58
CA ASN A 165 -11.36 4.85 -10.05
C ASN A 165 -11.30 3.55 -10.87
N MET A 166 -10.33 3.43 -11.77
CA MET A 166 -10.11 2.20 -12.53
C MET A 166 -9.79 1.03 -11.59
N GLN A 167 -8.92 1.20 -10.60
CA GLN A 167 -8.60 0.15 -9.63
C GLN A 167 -9.85 -0.33 -8.90
N LEU A 168 -10.67 0.59 -8.39
CA LEU A 168 -11.92 0.27 -7.69
C LEU A 168 -12.90 -0.50 -8.59
N GLU A 169 -13.12 -0.04 -9.82
CA GLU A 169 -14.02 -0.68 -10.77
C GLU A 169 -13.52 -2.08 -11.14
N LEU A 170 -12.25 -2.18 -11.55
CA LEU A 170 -11.67 -3.39 -12.11
C LEU A 170 -11.51 -4.49 -11.05
N ILE A 171 -11.08 -4.16 -9.83
CA ILE A 171 -11.00 -5.15 -8.75
C ILE A 171 -12.40 -5.65 -8.38
N SER A 172 -13.39 -4.76 -8.29
CA SER A 172 -14.78 -5.12 -7.99
C SER A 172 -15.35 -6.04 -9.06
N ARG A 173 -15.12 -5.72 -10.34
CA ARG A 173 -15.52 -6.53 -11.49
C ARG A 173 -14.86 -7.91 -11.48
N GLY A 174 -13.56 -7.99 -11.16
CA GLY A 174 -12.85 -9.27 -11.05
C GLY A 174 -13.46 -10.19 -9.98
N PHE A 175 -13.76 -9.64 -8.80
CA PHE A 175 -14.44 -10.39 -7.73
C PHE A 175 -15.90 -10.72 -8.07
N GLU A 176 -16.61 -9.84 -8.78
CA GLU A 176 -17.96 -10.10 -9.27
C GLU A 176 -18.00 -11.31 -10.21
N LYS A 177 -17.11 -11.33 -11.21
CA LYS A 177 -16.97 -12.48 -12.14
C LYS A 177 -16.70 -13.78 -11.39
N LEU A 178 -15.74 -13.74 -10.45
CA LEU A 178 -15.38 -14.91 -9.64
C LEU A 178 -16.59 -15.45 -8.87
N ARG A 179 -17.34 -14.58 -8.18
CA ARG A 179 -18.54 -14.94 -7.40
C ARG A 179 -19.69 -15.46 -8.26
N LYS A 180 -19.81 -14.99 -9.51
CA LYS A 180 -20.76 -15.50 -10.50
C LYS A 180 -20.33 -16.85 -11.12
N GLY A 181 -19.13 -17.33 -10.79
CA GLY A 181 -18.57 -18.54 -11.38
C GLY A 181 -18.13 -18.37 -12.84
N GLU A 182 -18.04 -17.12 -13.31
CA GLU A 182 -17.59 -16.80 -14.67
C GLU A 182 -16.08 -17.09 -14.83
N PRO A 183 -15.62 -17.40 -16.05
CA PRO A 183 -14.20 -17.52 -16.33
C PRO A 183 -13.42 -16.30 -15.86
N THR A 184 -12.56 -16.52 -14.87
CA THR A 184 -11.78 -15.46 -14.20
C THR A 184 -10.31 -15.76 -14.34
N LYS A 185 -9.54 -14.78 -14.85
CA LYS A 185 -8.11 -14.93 -15.07
C LYS A 185 -7.30 -14.08 -14.09
N ILE A 186 -6.43 -14.73 -13.34
CA ILE A 186 -5.52 -14.10 -12.38
C ILE A 186 -4.11 -14.12 -12.95
N LEU A 187 -3.45 -12.98 -13.01
CA LEU A 187 -2.05 -12.87 -13.38
C LEU A 187 -1.19 -12.78 -12.13
N ALA A 188 -0.17 -13.62 -12.01
CA ALA A 188 0.89 -13.47 -11.02
C ALA A 188 2.11 -12.85 -11.70
N TYR A 189 2.42 -11.60 -11.37
CA TYR A 189 3.51 -10.83 -11.94
C TYR A 189 4.62 -10.68 -10.89
N GLY A 190 5.84 -11.11 -11.20
CA GLY A 190 6.94 -10.95 -10.24
C GLY A 190 8.31 -11.39 -10.71
N ASP A 191 9.17 -11.72 -9.75
CA ASP A 191 10.55 -12.14 -9.97
C ASP A 191 10.73 -13.67 -9.86
N SER A 192 11.88 -14.12 -9.34
CA SER A 192 12.20 -15.53 -9.08
C SER A 192 11.23 -16.20 -8.10
N LEU A 193 10.66 -15.46 -7.14
CA LEU A 193 9.67 -16.00 -6.19
C LEU A 193 8.33 -16.27 -6.87
N THR A 194 7.97 -15.46 -7.87
CA THR A 194 6.77 -15.71 -8.67
C THR A 194 6.99 -16.78 -9.72
N TYR A 195 8.16 -16.78 -10.37
CA TYR A 195 8.57 -17.84 -11.29
C TYR A 195 8.60 -19.21 -10.61
N GLY A 196 8.87 -19.23 -9.30
CA GLY A 196 9.00 -20.43 -8.51
C GLY A 196 10.39 -21.04 -8.58
N TYR A 197 11.44 -20.21 -8.62
CA TYR A 197 12.82 -20.66 -8.69
C TYR A 197 13.16 -21.65 -7.56
N ASP A 198 13.79 -22.76 -7.93
CA ASP A 198 14.23 -23.82 -7.01
C ASP A 198 15.43 -24.55 -7.60
N ILE A 199 16.51 -24.67 -6.83
CA ILE A 199 17.76 -25.30 -7.27
C ILE A 199 18.16 -26.53 -6.45
N TYR A 200 17.72 -26.64 -5.19
CA TYR A 200 18.18 -27.68 -4.29
C TYR A 200 17.20 -28.84 -4.12
N SER A 201 15.91 -28.64 -4.41
CA SER A 201 14.93 -29.71 -4.21
C SER A 201 15.11 -30.85 -5.20
N ALA A 202 14.77 -32.06 -4.75
CA ALA A 202 14.84 -33.27 -5.56
C ALA A 202 13.71 -33.33 -6.60
N ASP A 203 12.58 -32.69 -6.33
CA ASP A 203 11.37 -32.66 -7.16
C ASP A 203 11.28 -31.42 -8.07
N LYS A 204 12.35 -30.63 -8.19
CA LYS A 204 12.39 -29.48 -9.09
C LYS A 204 12.19 -29.91 -10.56
N ARG A 205 11.61 -29.00 -11.34
CA ARG A 205 11.31 -29.15 -12.76
C ARG A 205 12.32 -28.34 -13.61
N PRO A 206 12.55 -28.76 -14.87
CA PRO A 206 13.32 -27.98 -15.82
C PRO A 206 12.76 -26.56 -16.04
N PRO A 207 13.58 -25.63 -16.56
CA PRO A 207 13.14 -24.28 -16.91
C PRO A 207 11.93 -24.26 -17.85
N ASP A 208 11.06 -23.26 -17.70
CA ASP A 208 9.98 -23.04 -18.65
C ASP A 208 10.53 -22.55 -20.00
N THR A 209 10.31 -23.31 -21.06
CA THR A 209 10.80 -22.98 -22.40
C THR A 209 9.95 -21.95 -23.13
N THR A 210 8.79 -21.59 -22.57
CA THR A 210 7.89 -20.58 -23.14
C THR A 210 8.56 -19.21 -23.10
N PRO A 211 8.77 -18.53 -24.24
CA PRO A 211 9.35 -17.20 -24.24
C PRO A 211 8.44 -16.17 -23.58
N THR A 212 9.04 -15.17 -22.95
CA THR A 212 8.38 -13.91 -22.59
C THR A 212 7.96 -13.16 -23.85
N THR A 213 7.18 -12.10 -23.71
CA THR A 213 6.68 -11.30 -24.85
C THR A 213 7.80 -10.72 -25.71
N ASN A 214 8.93 -10.34 -25.10
CA ASN A 214 10.10 -9.86 -25.84
C ASN A 214 11.05 -10.98 -26.34
N GLY A 215 10.65 -12.25 -26.26
CA GLY A 215 11.40 -13.40 -26.76
C GLY A 215 12.46 -13.97 -25.79
N THR A 216 12.60 -13.42 -24.58
CA THR A 216 13.51 -13.95 -23.56
C THR A 216 13.01 -15.31 -23.06
N LYS A 217 13.91 -16.27 -22.80
CA LYS A 217 13.53 -17.60 -22.28
C LYS A 217 14.08 -17.82 -20.88
N HIS A 218 13.33 -18.54 -20.05
CA HIS A 218 13.82 -18.93 -18.73
C HIS A 218 14.96 -19.94 -18.88
N THR A 219 16.02 -19.72 -18.09
CA THR A 219 17.21 -20.60 -18.03
C THR A 219 17.34 -21.29 -16.68
N ARG A 220 16.46 -20.97 -15.74
CA ARG A 220 16.52 -21.38 -14.34
C ARG A 220 15.47 -22.44 -14.04
N GLU A 221 15.84 -23.43 -13.24
CA GLU A 221 14.92 -24.49 -12.77
C GLU A 221 13.82 -23.90 -11.89
N ARG A 222 12.71 -24.63 -11.75
CA ARG A 222 11.55 -24.21 -10.96
C ARG A 222 11.08 -25.32 -10.04
N ALA A 223 10.43 -24.98 -8.94
CA ALA A 223 9.86 -25.93 -8.01
C ALA A 223 8.85 -26.87 -8.68
N SER A 224 8.56 -28.00 -8.02
CA SER A 224 7.51 -28.95 -8.43
C SER A 224 6.15 -28.28 -8.60
N VAL A 225 5.88 -27.24 -7.80
CA VAL A 225 4.73 -26.36 -7.91
C VAL A 225 5.14 -24.93 -7.57
N THR A 226 4.59 -23.97 -8.30
CA THR A 226 4.74 -22.53 -8.06
C THR A 226 3.53 -21.98 -7.28
N TYR A 227 3.65 -20.84 -6.60
CA TYR A 227 2.50 -20.32 -5.86
C TYR A 227 1.29 -19.99 -6.75
N PRO A 228 1.46 -19.54 -8.02
CA PRO A 228 0.32 -19.34 -8.91
C PRO A 228 -0.40 -20.65 -9.22
N GLU A 229 0.33 -21.72 -9.52
CA GLU A 229 -0.25 -23.06 -9.76
C GLU A 229 -0.99 -23.59 -8.52
N ALA A 230 -0.41 -23.40 -7.32
CA ALA A 230 -1.05 -23.80 -6.07
C ALA A 230 -2.29 -22.97 -5.74
N LEU A 231 -2.27 -21.66 -6.02
CA LEU A 231 -3.43 -20.77 -5.90
C LEU A 231 -4.55 -21.22 -6.85
N GLU A 232 -4.23 -21.49 -8.12
CA GLU A 232 -5.22 -22.01 -9.08
C GLU A 232 -5.85 -23.31 -8.60
N SER A 233 -5.02 -24.26 -8.15
CA SER A 233 -5.48 -25.56 -7.64
C SER A 233 -6.43 -25.41 -6.46
N ALA A 234 -6.15 -24.48 -5.53
CA ALA A 234 -7.03 -24.18 -4.41
C ALA A 234 -8.35 -23.54 -4.88
N LEU A 235 -8.28 -22.49 -5.71
CA LEU A 235 -9.46 -21.77 -6.16
C LEU A 235 -10.37 -22.64 -7.03
N LYS A 236 -9.83 -23.55 -7.85
CA LYS A 236 -10.61 -24.47 -8.70
C LYS A 236 -11.48 -25.44 -7.90
N GLN A 237 -11.18 -25.69 -6.62
CA GLN A 237 -12.06 -26.48 -5.76
C GLN A 237 -13.39 -25.77 -5.44
N VAL A 238 -13.44 -24.44 -5.62
CA VAL A 238 -14.62 -23.61 -5.37
C VAL A 238 -15.16 -22.98 -6.66
N TYR A 239 -14.26 -22.49 -7.52
CA TYR A 239 -14.54 -21.81 -8.78
C TYR A 239 -13.84 -22.54 -9.94
N PRO A 240 -14.47 -23.56 -10.56
CA PRO A 240 -13.81 -24.43 -11.55
C PRO A 240 -13.25 -23.70 -12.78
N ASN A 241 -13.81 -22.53 -13.12
CA ASN A 241 -13.44 -21.74 -14.31
C ASN A 241 -12.34 -20.70 -14.04
N VAL A 242 -11.72 -20.69 -12.86
CA VAL A 242 -10.59 -19.81 -12.56
C VAL A 242 -9.31 -20.32 -13.22
N SER A 243 -8.47 -19.41 -13.68
CA SER A 243 -7.14 -19.73 -14.21
C SER A 243 -6.11 -18.72 -13.71
N THR A 244 -4.87 -19.16 -13.60
CA THR A 244 -3.72 -18.33 -13.25
C THR A 244 -2.72 -18.30 -14.40
N GLN A 245 -2.03 -17.19 -14.56
CA GLN A 245 -0.89 -17.06 -15.46
C GLN A 245 0.33 -16.57 -14.68
N ASN A 246 1.48 -17.17 -14.93
CA ASN A 246 2.73 -16.83 -14.26
C ASN A 246 3.61 -15.95 -15.18
N TRP A 247 3.78 -14.69 -14.80
CA TRP A 247 4.71 -13.71 -15.38
C TRP A 247 5.84 -13.39 -14.40
N GLY A 248 6.27 -14.41 -13.64
CA GLY A 248 7.48 -14.36 -12.84
C GLY A 248 8.72 -14.60 -13.69
N TYR A 249 9.77 -13.80 -13.51
CA TYR A 249 11.06 -14.04 -14.19
C TYR A 249 12.24 -13.87 -13.22
N SER A 250 13.10 -14.90 -13.10
CA SER A 250 14.19 -14.89 -12.13
C SER A 250 15.22 -13.79 -12.36
N GLY A 251 15.52 -13.04 -11.30
CA GLY A 251 16.48 -11.94 -11.30
C GLY A 251 15.87 -10.57 -11.64
N ASP A 252 14.57 -10.51 -11.91
CA ASP A 252 13.93 -9.25 -12.28
C ASP A 252 13.80 -8.29 -11.10
N THR A 253 14.21 -7.06 -11.35
CA THR A 253 13.72 -5.86 -10.67
C THR A 253 12.41 -5.42 -11.29
N VAL A 254 11.72 -4.48 -10.63
CA VAL A 254 10.52 -3.86 -11.19
C VAL A 254 10.80 -3.25 -12.56
N THR A 255 11.91 -2.53 -12.69
CA THR A 255 12.31 -1.85 -13.92
C THR A 255 12.60 -2.85 -15.04
N SER A 256 13.43 -3.87 -14.77
CA SER A 256 13.85 -4.85 -15.78
C SER A 256 12.74 -5.83 -16.18
N SER A 257 11.71 -5.99 -15.34
CA SER A 257 10.54 -6.81 -15.67
C SER A 257 9.65 -6.21 -16.76
N PHE A 258 9.55 -4.87 -16.81
CA PHE A 258 8.55 -4.18 -17.63
C PHE A 258 8.65 -4.59 -19.11
N ALA A 259 9.87 -4.56 -19.65
CA ALA A 259 10.15 -4.84 -21.06
C ALA A 259 9.95 -6.32 -21.45
N LYS A 260 9.99 -7.27 -20.50
CA LYS A 260 9.81 -8.70 -20.82
C LYS A 260 8.39 -9.02 -21.22
N TRP A 261 7.44 -8.31 -20.62
CA TRP A 261 6.01 -8.56 -20.75
C TRP A 261 5.29 -7.45 -21.52
N ASP A 262 6.03 -6.49 -22.08
CA ASP A 262 5.45 -5.36 -22.77
C ASP A 262 4.83 -5.73 -24.12
N GLY A 263 3.78 -5.01 -24.53
CA GLY A 263 3.16 -5.18 -25.84
C GLY A 263 2.12 -6.30 -25.98
N VAL A 264 1.91 -7.15 -24.98
CA VAL A 264 0.84 -8.18 -24.98
C VAL A 264 -0.01 -8.08 -23.73
N ASN A 265 -1.29 -7.74 -23.88
CA ASN A 265 -2.24 -7.74 -22.78
C ASN A 265 -2.63 -9.20 -22.42
N PRO A 266 -2.39 -9.66 -21.17
CA PRO A 266 -2.71 -11.02 -20.75
C PRO A 266 -4.22 -11.26 -20.58
N ARG A 267 -5.05 -10.22 -20.70
CA ARG A 267 -6.50 -10.22 -20.47
C ARG A 267 -6.85 -10.78 -19.09
N ALA A 268 -6.06 -10.38 -18.09
CA ALA A 268 -6.29 -10.73 -16.70
C ALA A 268 -7.39 -9.85 -16.11
N ASP A 269 -8.22 -10.43 -15.24
CA ASP A 269 -9.20 -9.69 -14.45
C ASP A 269 -8.54 -9.12 -13.18
N ILE A 270 -7.60 -9.87 -12.60
CA ILE A 270 -6.86 -9.51 -11.38
C ILE A 270 -5.38 -9.79 -11.60
N THR A 271 -4.50 -8.86 -11.19
CA THR A 271 -3.04 -9.00 -11.23
C THR A 271 -2.47 -8.93 -9.82
N LEU A 272 -1.69 -9.94 -9.43
CA LEU A 272 -0.91 -10.00 -8.20
C LEU A 272 0.50 -9.52 -8.53
N PHE A 273 0.97 -8.46 -7.88
CA PHE A 273 2.36 -8.01 -7.99
C PHE A 273 3.20 -8.46 -6.80
N MET A 274 4.33 -9.13 -7.06
CA MET A 274 5.32 -9.52 -6.05
C MET A 274 6.73 -9.27 -6.58
N LEU A 275 7.23 -8.05 -6.35
CA LEU A 275 8.57 -7.57 -6.73
C LEU A 275 9.15 -6.72 -5.60
N GLY A 276 10.48 -6.58 -5.56
CA GLY A 276 11.21 -5.78 -4.58
C GLY A 276 12.40 -6.50 -3.98
N HIS A 277 12.51 -7.82 -4.16
CA HIS A 277 13.63 -8.58 -3.61
C HIS A 277 14.95 -8.27 -4.35
N ASN A 278 14.93 -8.29 -5.68
CA ASN A 278 16.13 -7.97 -6.46
C ASN A 278 16.42 -6.47 -6.40
N ASP A 279 15.40 -5.63 -6.35
CA ASP A 279 15.51 -4.18 -6.21
C ASP A 279 16.24 -3.80 -4.91
N SER A 280 15.94 -4.46 -3.78
CA SER A 280 16.60 -4.19 -2.50
C SER A 280 18.10 -4.55 -2.47
N LYS A 281 18.57 -5.32 -3.44
CA LYS A 281 19.96 -5.76 -3.58
C LYS A 281 20.65 -5.14 -4.79
N ASN A 282 19.93 -4.33 -5.57
CA ASN A 282 20.44 -3.70 -6.77
C ASN A 282 21.11 -2.38 -6.38
N ALA A 283 22.38 -2.20 -6.75
CA ALA A 283 23.14 -0.98 -6.46
C ALA A 283 22.97 0.10 -7.55
N GLN A 284 22.42 -0.27 -8.71
CA GLN A 284 22.23 0.58 -9.87
C GLN A 284 20.83 1.23 -9.90
N GLU A 285 19.83 0.61 -9.26
CA GLU A 285 18.47 1.14 -9.17
C GLU A 285 18.21 1.70 -7.78
N SER A 286 17.66 2.91 -7.70
CA SER A 286 17.28 3.54 -6.44
C SER A 286 15.86 3.18 -6.00
N ILE A 287 15.49 3.49 -4.75
CA ILE A 287 14.10 3.38 -4.29
C ILE A 287 13.14 4.26 -5.12
N SER A 288 13.64 5.36 -5.69
CA SER A 288 12.86 6.22 -6.59
C SER A 288 12.57 5.51 -7.91
N ASP A 289 13.55 4.81 -8.48
CA ASP A 289 13.38 4.00 -9.70
C ASP A 289 12.40 2.86 -9.47
N PHE A 290 12.50 2.19 -8.31
CA PHE A 290 11.55 1.16 -7.88
C PHE A 290 10.12 1.69 -7.82
N ILE A 291 9.88 2.82 -7.16
CA ILE A 291 8.56 3.46 -7.06
C ILE A 291 8.04 3.82 -8.45
N ALA A 292 8.86 4.49 -9.27
CA ALA A 292 8.48 4.88 -10.63
C ALA A 292 8.17 3.67 -11.52
N GLY A 293 8.97 2.60 -11.41
CA GLY A 293 8.73 1.34 -12.11
C GLY A 293 7.43 0.67 -11.69
N TYR A 294 7.11 0.68 -10.39
CA TYR A 294 5.88 0.08 -9.88
C TYR A 294 4.67 0.84 -10.42
N LYS A 295 4.70 2.19 -10.37
CA LYS A 295 3.66 3.04 -10.96
C LYS A 295 3.40 2.66 -12.42
N LYS A 296 4.46 2.49 -13.22
CA LYS A 296 4.34 2.07 -14.63
C LYS A 296 3.64 0.73 -14.81
N ILE A 297 4.01 -0.31 -14.04
CA ILE A 297 3.36 -1.63 -14.19
C ILE A 297 1.92 -1.65 -13.66
N ILE A 298 1.61 -0.89 -12.61
CA ILE A 298 0.25 -0.74 -12.06
C ILE A 298 -0.65 -0.09 -13.10
N GLU A 299 -0.23 1.07 -13.62
CA GLU A 299 -0.98 1.85 -14.58
C GLU A 299 -1.21 1.07 -15.89
N ARG A 300 -0.24 0.26 -16.31
CA ARG A 300 -0.38 -0.66 -17.43
C ARG A 300 -1.44 -1.74 -17.16
N ALA A 301 -1.39 -2.40 -16.00
CA ALA A 301 -2.37 -3.43 -15.64
C ALA A 301 -3.80 -2.87 -15.59
N LEU A 302 -3.97 -1.69 -14.97
CA LEU A 302 -5.25 -0.98 -14.93
C LEU A 302 -5.74 -0.62 -16.34
N SER A 303 -4.86 -0.05 -17.16
CA SER A 303 -5.16 0.29 -18.57
C SER A 303 -5.52 -0.93 -19.42
N TRP A 304 -5.02 -2.10 -19.05
CA TRP A 304 -5.36 -3.38 -19.68
C TRP A 304 -6.64 -4.01 -19.15
N GLY A 305 -7.29 -3.40 -18.16
CA GLY A 305 -8.56 -3.86 -17.60
C GLY A 305 -8.42 -4.86 -16.45
N SER A 306 -7.25 -4.91 -15.80
CA SER A 306 -7.01 -5.76 -14.63
C SER A 306 -6.96 -4.93 -13.35
N GLY A 307 -7.76 -5.31 -12.34
CA GLY A 307 -7.57 -4.82 -10.98
C GLY A 307 -6.25 -5.36 -10.39
N VAL A 308 -5.64 -4.66 -9.45
CA VAL A 308 -4.33 -5.02 -8.89
C VAL A 308 -4.42 -5.35 -7.41
N ILE A 309 -3.62 -6.33 -6.97
CA ILE A 309 -3.38 -6.67 -5.57
C ILE A 309 -1.87 -6.75 -5.38
N PHE A 310 -1.36 -6.15 -4.31
CA PHE A 310 0.05 -6.18 -3.98
C PHE A 310 0.36 -7.31 -3.00
N LEU A 311 1.47 -7.98 -3.23
CA LEU A 311 2.11 -8.89 -2.30
C LEU A 311 3.46 -8.26 -1.96
N THR A 312 3.70 -7.92 -0.69
CA THR A 312 5.04 -7.43 -0.30
C THR A 312 6.09 -8.51 -0.58
N PRO A 313 7.37 -8.16 -0.79
CA PRO A 313 8.42 -9.17 -0.81
C PRO A 313 8.39 -10.03 0.47
N PRO A 314 8.31 -11.37 0.37
CA PRO A 314 8.34 -12.24 1.54
C PRO A 314 9.69 -12.14 2.26
N LYS A 315 9.68 -12.36 3.58
CA LYS A 315 10.91 -12.34 4.36
C LYS A 315 11.82 -13.51 3.99
N GLN A 316 13.10 -13.18 3.82
CA GLN A 316 14.16 -14.15 3.67
C GLN A 316 14.35 -14.95 4.95
N LYS A 317 14.88 -16.16 4.82
CA LYS A 317 15.35 -16.95 5.95
C LYS A 317 16.76 -16.54 6.36
N ASN A 318 16.95 -15.25 6.58
CA ASN A 318 18.19 -14.66 7.06
C ASN A 318 17.87 -13.69 8.21
N ALA A 319 18.30 -14.03 9.43
CA ALA A 319 17.88 -13.33 10.64
C ALA A 319 18.43 -11.89 10.78
N VAL A 320 19.32 -11.45 9.89
CA VAL A 320 20.06 -10.18 10.01
C VAL A 320 19.81 -9.23 8.83
N ASP A 321 19.19 -9.71 7.75
CA ASP A 321 18.97 -8.90 6.53
C ASP A 321 17.60 -8.19 6.56
N PHE A 322 17.62 -6.88 6.77
CA PHE A 322 16.44 -6.00 6.80
C PHE A 322 16.32 -5.14 5.53
N THR A 323 17.17 -5.36 4.52
CA THR A 323 17.21 -4.50 3.31
C THR A 323 15.88 -4.50 2.54
N VAL A 324 15.19 -5.65 2.56
CA VAL A 324 13.89 -5.85 1.91
C VAL A 324 12.76 -5.06 2.61
N ASP A 325 12.87 -4.77 3.92
CA ASP A 325 11.79 -4.14 4.68
C ASP A 325 11.46 -2.72 4.18
N VAL A 326 12.46 -1.95 3.74
CA VAL A 326 12.25 -0.60 3.16
C VAL A 326 11.43 -0.68 1.87
N TYR A 327 11.70 -1.68 1.02
CA TYR A 327 10.97 -1.90 -0.22
C TYR A 327 9.55 -2.44 0.05
N SER A 328 9.38 -3.29 1.06
CA SER A 328 8.05 -3.70 1.53
C SER A 328 7.22 -2.51 2.00
N GLN A 329 7.82 -1.54 2.72
CA GLN A 329 7.13 -0.30 3.09
C GLN A 329 6.73 0.54 1.88
N ALA A 330 7.60 0.65 0.87
CA ALA A 330 7.25 1.35 -0.38
C ALA A 330 6.06 0.68 -1.10
N VAL A 331 6.00 -0.66 -1.15
CA VAL A 331 4.85 -1.40 -1.69
C VAL A 331 3.56 -1.11 -0.91
N LEU A 332 3.62 -1.08 0.43
CA LEU A 332 2.46 -0.72 1.27
C LEU A 332 1.96 0.70 0.97
N GLN A 333 2.87 1.67 0.80
CA GLN A 333 2.49 3.05 0.47
C GLN A 333 1.93 3.17 -0.96
N LEU A 334 2.50 2.46 -1.94
CA LEU A 334 1.96 2.40 -3.30
C LEU A 334 0.56 1.79 -3.33
N ALA A 335 0.33 0.71 -2.59
CA ALA A 335 -0.99 0.12 -2.46
C ALA A 335 -2.01 1.12 -1.92
N LYS A 336 -1.63 1.87 -0.87
CA LYS A 336 -2.45 2.97 -0.33
C LYS A 336 -2.68 4.08 -1.36
N GLU A 337 -1.64 4.46 -2.12
CA GLU A 337 -1.70 5.51 -3.14
C GLU A 337 -2.72 5.17 -4.23
N TYR A 338 -2.78 3.92 -4.69
CA TYR A 338 -3.72 3.47 -5.73
C TYR A 338 -5.04 2.89 -5.17
N GLN A 339 -5.26 2.92 -3.85
CA GLN A 339 -6.41 2.28 -3.19
C GLN A 339 -6.53 0.78 -3.50
N ALA A 340 -5.38 0.13 -3.64
CA ALA A 340 -5.30 -1.29 -3.94
C ALA A 340 -5.12 -2.12 -2.66
N PRO A 341 -5.67 -3.34 -2.61
CA PRO A 341 -5.39 -4.29 -1.55
C PRO A 341 -3.91 -4.69 -1.52
N VAL A 342 -3.40 -4.94 -0.32
CA VAL A 342 -2.03 -5.43 -0.11
C VAL A 342 -1.99 -6.53 0.94
N VAL A 343 -1.20 -7.56 0.66
CA VAL A 343 -0.94 -8.67 1.57
C VAL A 343 0.49 -8.54 2.07
N ASP A 344 0.64 -8.49 3.39
CA ASP A 344 1.96 -8.59 4.00
C ASP A 344 2.44 -10.04 3.92
N MET A 345 3.34 -10.31 2.99
CA MET A 345 3.91 -11.63 2.80
C MET A 345 4.84 -12.04 3.95
N ALA A 346 5.35 -11.10 4.74
CA ALA A 346 6.10 -11.43 5.97
C ALA A 346 5.19 -12.12 6.99
N GLU A 347 3.96 -11.63 7.16
CA GLU A 347 2.96 -12.25 8.01
C GLU A 347 2.41 -13.55 7.38
N LEU A 348 2.12 -13.53 6.07
CA LEU A 348 1.62 -14.71 5.39
C LEU A 348 2.60 -15.89 5.50
N THR A 349 3.91 -15.63 5.40
CA THR A 349 4.96 -16.65 5.48
C THR A 349 5.54 -16.86 6.88
N GLU A 350 4.94 -16.25 7.90
CA GLU A 350 5.40 -16.37 9.28
C GLU A 350 5.33 -17.83 9.76
N GLY A 351 6.39 -18.28 10.43
CA GLY A 351 6.45 -19.62 11.02
C GLY A 351 6.66 -20.76 10.03
N ILE A 352 6.90 -20.47 8.73
CA ILE A 352 7.21 -21.48 7.73
C ILE A 352 8.52 -22.23 8.12
N PRO A 353 8.52 -23.59 8.12
CA PRO A 353 9.70 -24.40 8.43
C PRO A 353 10.88 -24.17 7.45
N ALA A 354 12.11 -24.47 7.90
CA ALA A 354 13.30 -24.44 7.03
C ALA A 354 13.18 -25.36 5.82
N SER A 355 12.50 -26.50 5.98
CA SER A 355 12.28 -27.48 4.92
C SER A 355 11.33 -27.03 3.80
N PHE A 356 10.80 -25.80 3.84
CA PHE A 356 9.94 -25.21 2.81
C PHE A 356 10.73 -24.26 1.90
N TYR A 357 11.99 -24.03 2.23
CA TYR A 357 12.90 -23.20 1.46
C TYR A 357 13.82 -24.09 0.64
N SER A 358 14.08 -23.67 -0.59
CA SER A 358 15.18 -24.20 -1.39
C SER A 358 16.50 -23.60 -0.89
N ASP A 359 16.55 -22.27 -0.75
CA ASP A 359 17.72 -21.52 -0.25
C ASP A 359 17.31 -20.45 0.79
N SER A 360 18.12 -19.42 1.06
CA SER A 360 17.78 -18.40 2.05
C SER A 360 16.70 -17.40 1.59
N VAL A 361 16.28 -17.46 0.33
CA VAL A 361 15.33 -16.55 -0.32
C VAL A 361 14.12 -17.31 -0.88
N HIS A 362 14.40 -18.33 -1.69
CA HIS A 362 13.43 -19.00 -2.53
C HIS A 362 12.83 -20.21 -1.83
N PHE A 363 11.55 -20.43 -2.09
CA PHE A 363 10.81 -21.57 -1.58
C PHE A 363 11.06 -22.80 -2.44
N ASN A 364 10.81 -23.98 -1.88
CA ASN A 364 10.65 -25.20 -2.67
C ASN A 364 9.16 -25.47 -2.95
N GLY A 365 8.85 -26.60 -3.57
CA GLY A 365 7.45 -26.98 -3.86
C GLY A 365 6.52 -26.93 -2.65
N ARG A 366 6.99 -27.32 -1.45
CA ARG A 366 6.18 -27.26 -0.22
C ARG A 366 5.90 -25.82 0.20
N GLY A 367 6.88 -24.94 0.09
CA GLY A 367 6.72 -23.52 0.42
C GLY A 367 5.81 -22.77 -0.55
N TYR A 368 5.96 -23.03 -1.85
CA TYR A 368 5.06 -22.44 -2.84
C TYR A 368 3.63 -23.00 -2.76
N ASP A 369 3.45 -24.30 -2.47
CA ASP A 369 2.13 -24.89 -2.19
C ASP A 369 1.44 -24.19 -1.01
N PHE A 370 2.19 -23.98 0.08
CA PHE A 370 1.70 -23.25 1.25
C PHE A 370 1.25 -21.83 0.91
N ILE A 371 2.09 -21.07 0.20
CA ILE A 371 1.80 -19.68 -0.15
C ILE A 371 0.55 -19.60 -1.03
N GLY A 372 0.49 -20.36 -2.12
CA GLY A 372 -0.62 -20.31 -3.07
C GLY A 372 -1.95 -20.67 -2.42
N LYS A 373 -1.98 -21.74 -1.62
CA LYS A 373 -3.19 -22.18 -0.91
C LYS A 373 -3.63 -21.21 0.20
N LYS A 374 -2.69 -20.54 0.87
CA LYS A 374 -3.01 -19.54 1.90
C LYS A 374 -3.55 -18.25 1.27
N LEU A 375 -2.99 -17.84 0.12
CA LEU A 375 -3.50 -16.71 -0.67
C LEU A 375 -4.93 -16.93 -1.18
N ALA A 376 -5.38 -18.17 -1.37
CA ALA A 376 -6.74 -18.46 -1.80
C ALA A 376 -7.81 -17.86 -0.87
N ALA A 377 -7.53 -17.71 0.43
CA ALA A 377 -8.44 -17.10 1.39
C ALA A 377 -8.90 -15.68 1.00
N LEU A 378 -8.05 -14.94 0.27
CA LEU A 378 -8.32 -13.58 -0.21
C LEU A 378 -9.46 -13.51 -1.24
N PHE A 379 -9.69 -14.62 -1.95
CA PHE A 379 -10.62 -14.71 -3.07
C PHE A 379 -11.94 -15.39 -2.72
N LEU A 380 -11.99 -16.07 -1.58
CA LEU A 380 -13.12 -16.93 -1.19
C LEU A 380 -14.07 -16.28 -0.18
N ASN A 381 -13.57 -15.34 0.64
CA ASN A 381 -14.41 -14.53 1.53
C ASN A 381 -15.25 -13.53 0.69
N LYS A 382 -16.00 -12.63 1.35
CA LYS A 382 -16.68 -11.48 0.76
C LYS A 382 -15.73 -10.75 -0.19
N THR A 383 -14.83 -9.92 0.29
CA THR A 383 -13.83 -9.25 -0.57
C THR A 383 -12.53 -9.15 0.21
N ILE A 384 -11.42 -8.97 -0.50
CA ILE A 384 -10.14 -8.68 0.14
C ILE A 384 -10.16 -7.39 0.98
N LEU A 385 -11.07 -6.45 0.67
CA LEU A 385 -11.28 -5.21 1.43
C LEU A 385 -12.20 -5.39 2.66
N ASN A 386 -12.94 -6.50 2.72
CA ASN A 386 -13.91 -6.79 3.78
C ASN A 386 -13.85 -8.27 4.17
N ILE A 387 -12.66 -8.74 4.53
CA ILE A 387 -12.47 -10.09 5.04
C ILE A 387 -13.01 -10.18 6.47
N SER A 388 -13.70 -11.27 6.78
CA SER A 388 -14.12 -11.58 8.16
C SER A 388 -12.88 -11.73 9.05
N LYS A 389 -12.74 -10.85 10.03
CA LYS A 389 -11.70 -10.93 11.07
C LYS A 389 -12.26 -11.63 12.30
N VAL A 390 -11.48 -12.54 12.88
CA VAL A 390 -11.92 -13.37 14.00
C VAL A 390 -10.83 -13.49 15.07
N LYS A 391 -11.25 -13.58 16.33
CA LYS A 391 -10.46 -13.90 17.53
C LYS A 391 -11.22 -14.90 18.40
N ALA A 392 -10.66 -15.30 19.54
CA ALA A 392 -11.35 -16.19 20.46
C ALA A 392 -12.73 -15.61 20.87
N HIS A 393 -13.71 -16.51 20.98
CA HIS A 393 -15.12 -16.24 21.26
C HIS A 393 -15.93 -15.61 20.11
N ASP A 394 -15.31 -15.38 18.94
CA ASP A 394 -16.08 -15.05 17.74
C ASP A 394 -16.69 -16.31 17.10
N ALA A 395 -17.64 -16.11 16.19
CA ALA A 395 -18.21 -17.15 15.35
C ALA A 395 -18.51 -16.62 13.94
N LEU A 396 -18.41 -17.49 12.94
CA LEU A 396 -18.89 -17.25 11.59
C LEU A 396 -20.11 -18.12 11.33
N ASN A 397 -21.21 -17.49 10.88
CA ASN A 397 -22.42 -18.20 10.53
C ASN A 397 -22.32 -18.78 9.10
N VAL A 398 -23.34 -19.52 8.68
CA VAL A 398 -23.40 -20.16 7.35
C VAL A 398 -24.03 -19.29 6.26
N VAL A 399 -24.27 -18.00 6.52
CA VAL A 399 -24.89 -17.09 5.57
C VAL A 399 -23.82 -16.39 4.73
N LYS A 400 -23.95 -16.47 3.41
CA LYS A 400 -22.94 -15.95 2.47
C LYS A 400 -22.68 -14.45 2.63
N GLU A 401 -23.73 -13.67 2.85
CA GLU A 401 -23.62 -12.19 2.95
C GLU A 401 -22.90 -11.74 4.23
N THR A 402 -23.13 -12.43 5.35
CA THR A 402 -22.59 -12.09 6.67
C THR A 402 -21.23 -12.71 6.95
N SER A 403 -20.93 -13.89 6.43
CA SER A 403 -19.67 -14.58 6.71
C SER A 403 -18.80 -14.88 5.50
N GLY A 404 -19.27 -14.62 4.28
CA GLY A 404 -18.49 -14.83 3.05
C GLY A 404 -18.24 -16.31 2.73
N VAL A 405 -19.05 -17.20 3.30
CA VAL A 405 -18.90 -18.65 3.16
C VAL A 405 -19.19 -19.12 1.73
N GLN A 406 -18.43 -20.09 1.23
CA GLN A 406 -18.69 -20.76 -0.04
C GLN A 406 -19.07 -22.23 0.21
N PHE A 407 -19.94 -22.79 -0.62
CA PHE A 407 -20.33 -24.20 -0.53
C PHE A 407 -20.75 -24.74 -1.88
N ASN A 408 -20.60 -26.06 -2.05
CA ASN A 408 -20.97 -26.75 -3.28
C ASN A 408 -22.48 -27.06 -3.37
N GLU A 409 -22.90 -27.63 -4.49
CA GLU A 409 -24.29 -28.00 -4.79
C GLU A 409 -24.91 -29.05 -3.85
N ASN A 410 -24.09 -29.76 -3.08
CA ASN A 410 -24.53 -30.75 -2.09
C ASN A 410 -24.89 -30.11 -0.73
N CYS A 411 -24.87 -28.78 -0.64
CA CYS A 411 -25.26 -28.00 0.52
C CYS A 411 -26.54 -27.19 0.24
N THR A 412 -27.46 -27.15 1.20
CA THR A 412 -28.70 -26.35 1.08
C THR A 412 -28.99 -25.59 2.37
N LEU A 413 -29.35 -24.32 2.27
CA LEU A 413 -29.80 -23.53 3.43
C LEU A 413 -31.17 -24.02 3.91
N SER A 414 -31.34 -24.08 5.22
CA SER A 414 -32.59 -24.42 5.89
C SER A 414 -32.81 -23.47 7.06
N VAL A 415 -34.08 -23.22 7.39
CA VAL A 415 -34.48 -22.33 8.47
C VAL A 415 -35.36 -23.06 9.47
N SER A 416 -35.24 -22.75 10.76
CA SER A 416 -36.02 -23.40 11.82
C SER A 416 -36.01 -22.58 13.12
N GLU A 417 -37.12 -22.63 13.86
CA GLU A 417 -37.22 -22.06 15.22
C GLU A 417 -36.29 -22.75 16.23
N TYR A 418 -35.78 -23.94 15.89
CA TYR A 418 -34.88 -24.74 16.74
C TYR A 418 -33.40 -24.55 16.42
N PHE A 419 -33.04 -23.77 15.40
CA PHE A 419 -31.63 -23.55 15.06
C PHE A 419 -31.03 -22.44 15.95
N PRO A 420 -29.88 -22.68 16.61
CA PRO A 420 -29.31 -21.79 17.61
C PRO A 420 -28.54 -20.60 17.02
N THR A 421 -28.90 -20.16 15.81
CA THR A 421 -28.27 -19.04 15.12
C THR A 421 -29.23 -17.86 15.03
N GLU A 422 -28.72 -16.67 14.75
CA GLU A 422 -29.55 -15.50 14.45
C GLU A 422 -30.54 -15.76 13.31
N ASP A 423 -31.66 -15.04 13.33
CA ASP A 423 -32.58 -14.97 12.22
C ASP A 423 -31.96 -14.17 11.07
N ALA A 424 -31.99 -14.72 9.86
CA ALA A 424 -31.45 -14.04 8.68
C ALA A 424 -32.46 -13.91 7.54
N THR A 425 -33.52 -14.72 7.55
CA THR A 425 -34.47 -14.83 6.43
C THR A 425 -35.92 -14.83 6.90
N GLU A 426 -36.21 -15.49 8.02
CA GLU A 426 -37.54 -15.55 8.63
C GLU A 426 -37.47 -15.15 10.10
N ASN A 427 -38.39 -14.27 10.53
CA ASN A 427 -38.46 -13.78 11.90
C ASN A 427 -38.59 -14.93 12.91
N GLY A 428 -37.70 -14.96 13.91
CA GLY A 428 -37.69 -15.96 14.97
C GLY A 428 -37.19 -17.35 14.54
N LYS A 429 -36.58 -17.50 13.36
CA LYS A 429 -36.01 -18.76 12.89
C LYS A 429 -34.54 -18.61 12.53
N GLY A 430 -33.70 -19.40 13.18
CA GLY A 430 -32.28 -19.53 12.84
C GLY A 430 -32.07 -20.22 11.49
N VAL A 431 -30.85 -20.13 10.96
CA VAL A 431 -30.40 -20.68 9.69
C VAL A 431 -29.32 -21.73 9.89
N ALA A 432 -29.45 -22.86 9.20
CA ALA A 432 -28.41 -23.89 9.12
C ALA A 432 -28.12 -24.23 7.66
N LEU A 433 -26.89 -24.68 7.40
CA LEU A 433 -26.50 -25.28 6.13
C LEU A 433 -26.59 -26.79 6.26
N VAL A 434 -27.50 -27.39 5.51
CA VAL A 434 -27.66 -28.85 5.46
C VAL A 434 -26.62 -29.41 4.49
N LEU A 435 -25.61 -30.09 5.02
CA LEU A 435 -24.57 -30.77 4.25
C LEU A 435 -25.05 -32.21 3.96
N LYS A 436 -25.46 -32.50 2.72
CA LYS A 436 -25.72 -33.88 2.26
C LYS A 436 -24.40 -34.64 2.10
N THR A 437 -24.43 -35.91 1.71
CA THR A 437 -23.21 -36.66 1.35
C THR A 437 -22.43 -35.92 0.26
N GLY A 438 -21.14 -35.68 0.49
CA GLY A 438 -20.29 -34.87 -0.37
C GLY A 438 -20.54 -33.35 -0.27
N GLY A 439 -21.41 -32.91 0.63
CA GLY A 439 -21.63 -31.51 0.99
C GLY A 439 -20.37 -30.91 1.57
N LYS A 440 -19.84 -29.88 0.91
CA LYS A 440 -18.61 -29.20 1.32
C LYS A 440 -18.81 -27.70 1.42
N VAL A 441 -18.28 -27.13 2.49
CA VAL A 441 -18.33 -25.70 2.80
C VAL A 441 -16.93 -25.18 3.10
N TYR A 442 -16.69 -23.90 2.81
CA TYR A 442 -15.41 -23.20 2.95
C TYR A 442 -15.63 -21.89 3.72
N PHE A 443 -14.98 -21.76 4.87
CA PHE A 443 -14.88 -20.54 5.65
C PHE A 443 -13.51 -19.95 5.44
N SER A 444 -13.42 -18.76 4.84
CA SER A 444 -12.17 -18.00 4.78
C SER A 444 -12.23 -16.84 5.76
N PHE A 445 -11.15 -16.54 6.46
CA PHE A 445 -11.11 -15.47 7.47
C PHE A 445 -9.67 -15.01 7.74
N TYR A 446 -9.55 -13.89 8.44
CA TYR A 446 -8.32 -13.42 9.01
C TYR A 446 -8.34 -13.65 10.53
N ALA A 447 -7.43 -14.49 11.04
CA ALA A 447 -7.26 -14.68 12.48
C ALA A 447 -6.46 -13.49 13.03
N GLU A 448 -7.02 -12.74 13.98
CA GLU A 448 -6.36 -11.60 14.61
C GLU A 448 -5.30 -12.03 15.65
N GLU A 449 -5.38 -13.27 16.10
CA GLU A 449 -4.45 -13.88 17.06
C GLU A 449 -4.00 -15.27 16.63
N GLY A 450 -2.87 -15.73 17.19
CA GLY A 450 -2.38 -17.08 17.01
C GLY A 450 -2.99 -18.07 18.00
N ASN A 451 -2.80 -19.36 17.73
CA ASN A 451 -3.37 -20.48 18.50
C ASN A 451 -4.91 -20.45 18.54
N LEU A 452 -5.55 -20.04 17.45
CA LEU A 452 -7.00 -19.95 17.36
C LEU A 452 -7.60 -21.27 16.84
N LEU A 453 -8.26 -22.00 17.71
CA LEU A 453 -8.96 -23.25 17.41
C LEU A 453 -10.22 -22.96 16.58
N PHE A 454 -10.49 -23.78 15.56
CA PHE A 454 -11.72 -23.68 14.77
C PHE A 454 -12.63 -24.87 15.08
N LEU A 455 -13.85 -24.58 15.52
CA LEU A 455 -14.81 -25.55 16.01
C LEU A 455 -16.08 -25.52 15.15
N PRO A 456 -16.27 -26.50 14.25
CA PRO A 456 -17.54 -26.69 13.57
C PRO A 456 -18.69 -26.83 14.59
N SER A 457 -19.66 -25.92 14.52
CA SER A 457 -20.89 -25.96 15.31
C SER A 457 -21.98 -26.59 14.45
N LEU A 458 -22.45 -27.78 14.83
CA LEU A 458 -23.35 -28.59 13.99
C LEU A 458 -24.33 -29.44 14.79
N TYR A 459 -25.25 -30.08 14.08
CA TYR A 459 -26.19 -31.07 14.58
C TYR A 459 -26.30 -32.23 13.59
N ALA A 460 -25.91 -33.42 14.03
CA ALA A 460 -25.96 -34.66 13.24
C ALA A 460 -27.15 -35.58 13.60
N GLY A 461 -27.99 -35.18 14.58
CA GLY A 461 -29.08 -36.02 15.09
C GLY A 461 -28.59 -37.31 15.79
N SER A 462 -29.44 -38.34 15.84
CA SER A 462 -29.14 -39.66 16.42
C SER A 462 -28.34 -40.59 15.47
N LYS A 463 -27.66 -40.03 14.47
CA LYS A 463 -27.03 -40.77 13.38
C LYS A 463 -25.51 -40.81 13.52
N THR A 464 -24.88 -41.59 12.64
CA THR A 464 -23.43 -41.56 12.48
C THR A 464 -22.97 -40.22 11.92
N LEU A 465 -21.75 -39.83 12.28
CA LEU A 465 -21.05 -38.65 11.80
C LEU A 465 -19.75 -39.11 11.16
N ASN A 466 -19.43 -38.54 10.00
CA ASN A 466 -18.13 -38.64 9.37
C ASN A 466 -17.82 -37.32 8.63
N LEU A 467 -17.14 -36.41 9.32
CA LEU A 467 -16.81 -35.08 8.79
C LEU A 467 -15.30 -34.93 8.60
N LYS A 468 -14.90 -34.51 7.41
CA LYS A 468 -13.53 -34.13 7.13
C LYS A 468 -13.39 -32.62 7.27
N VAL A 469 -12.46 -32.18 8.09
CA VAL A 469 -12.06 -30.78 8.19
C VAL A 469 -10.67 -30.63 7.58
N GLU A 470 -10.47 -29.60 6.75
CA GLU A 470 -9.18 -29.29 6.15
C GLU A 470 -8.86 -27.81 6.32
N MET A 471 -7.61 -27.50 6.67
CA MET A 471 -7.10 -26.14 6.74
C MET A 471 -6.26 -25.85 5.49
N ASN A 472 -6.47 -24.66 4.90
CA ASN A 472 -5.76 -24.11 3.76
C ASN A 472 -5.60 -25.13 2.63
N PHE A 473 -6.70 -25.79 2.23
CA PHE A 473 -6.68 -26.79 1.14
C PHE A 473 -5.66 -27.91 1.38
N ALA A 474 -5.56 -28.34 2.64
CA ALA A 474 -4.59 -29.31 3.12
C ALA A 474 -3.11 -28.92 2.86
N ALA A 475 -2.81 -27.62 2.81
CA ALA A 475 -1.44 -27.14 2.89
C ALA A 475 -0.80 -27.58 4.21
N GLU A 476 0.50 -27.88 4.18
CA GLU A 476 1.21 -28.17 5.42
C GLU A 476 1.27 -26.92 6.31
N PRO A 477 0.94 -27.01 7.60
CA PRO A 477 0.78 -25.82 8.43
C PRO A 477 2.11 -25.19 8.86
N ALA A 478 2.04 -23.91 9.19
CA ALA A 478 3.13 -23.18 9.83
C ALA A 478 3.41 -23.73 11.24
N ASN A 479 4.62 -23.47 11.74
CA ASN A 479 4.97 -23.79 13.12
C ASN A 479 4.38 -22.76 14.10
N ASN A 480 4.07 -23.24 15.31
CA ASN A 480 3.66 -22.41 16.44
C ASN A 480 4.70 -21.35 16.80
N ALA A 481 4.25 -20.25 17.38
CA ALA A 481 5.11 -19.15 17.85
C ALA A 481 6.03 -19.56 18.99
N ILE A 482 5.45 -20.13 20.04
CA ILE A 482 6.16 -20.57 21.24
C ILE A 482 5.52 -21.86 21.75
N SER A 483 6.32 -22.70 22.41
CA SER A 483 5.86 -23.98 22.96
C SER A 483 5.05 -23.82 24.26
N TYR A 484 5.22 -22.71 24.98
CA TYR A 484 4.53 -22.45 26.23
C TYR A 484 3.01 -22.38 26.10
N ALA A 485 2.48 -21.93 24.96
CA ALA A 485 1.04 -21.93 24.69
C ALA A 485 0.41 -23.33 24.74
N PHE A 486 1.24 -24.38 24.66
CA PHE A 486 0.85 -25.78 24.74
C PHE A 486 1.46 -26.50 25.95
N GLY A 487 1.93 -25.76 26.96
CA GLY A 487 2.44 -26.32 28.22
C GLY A 487 3.75 -27.10 28.09
N THR A 488 4.50 -26.94 26.99
CA THR A 488 5.78 -27.61 26.77
C THR A 488 6.93 -26.61 26.64
N THR A 489 8.09 -26.96 27.16
CA THR A 489 9.35 -26.22 26.98
C THR A 489 10.16 -26.73 25.78
N SER A 490 9.74 -27.83 25.16
CA SER A 490 10.46 -28.47 24.05
C SER A 490 9.81 -28.16 22.72
N ALA A 491 10.51 -27.39 21.88
CA ALA A 491 10.08 -27.10 20.52
C ALA A 491 9.93 -28.37 19.65
N ARG A 492 10.64 -29.46 19.99
CA ARG A 492 10.54 -30.76 19.29
C ARG A 492 9.28 -31.55 19.64
N LEU A 493 8.69 -31.28 20.80
CA LEU A 493 7.49 -31.93 21.30
C LEU A 493 6.22 -31.11 21.04
N MET A 494 6.33 -29.97 20.36
CA MET A 494 5.16 -29.20 19.94
C MET A 494 4.37 -30.00 18.90
N ASN A 495 3.11 -30.31 19.22
CA ASN A 495 2.17 -30.82 18.23
C ASN A 495 1.97 -29.75 17.15
N LYS A 496 2.38 -30.06 15.92
CA LYS A 496 2.05 -29.22 14.78
C LYS A 496 0.53 -29.24 14.57
N PRO A 497 -0.08 -28.13 14.11
CA PRO A 497 -1.46 -28.18 13.67
C PRO A 497 -1.63 -29.28 12.63
N LEU A 498 -2.80 -29.86 12.56
CA LEU A 498 -3.12 -30.76 11.46
C LEU A 498 -3.52 -29.96 10.24
N LYS A 499 -3.13 -30.44 9.06
CA LYS A 499 -3.64 -29.94 7.78
C LYS A 499 -5.06 -30.45 7.49
N SER A 500 -5.39 -31.62 8.02
CA SER A 500 -6.72 -32.24 7.91
C SER A 500 -6.95 -33.20 9.06
N ALA A 501 -8.20 -33.29 9.49
CA ALA A 501 -8.68 -34.29 10.46
C ALA A 501 -10.04 -34.82 10.02
N THR A 502 -10.33 -36.06 10.41
CA THR A 502 -11.66 -36.67 10.24
C THR A 502 -12.27 -36.91 11.62
N TYR A 503 -13.46 -36.35 11.81
CA TYR A 503 -14.26 -36.45 13.02
C TYR A 503 -15.41 -37.41 12.79
N THR A 504 -15.52 -38.37 13.69
CA THR A 504 -16.54 -39.43 13.67
C THR A 504 -17.48 -39.27 14.85
N SER A 505 -18.57 -40.05 14.91
CA SER A 505 -19.46 -40.05 16.08
C SER A 505 -18.74 -40.32 17.41
N ALA A 506 -17.66 -41.10 17.40
CA ALA A 506 -16.89 -41.40 18.60
C ALA A 506 -16.07 -40.21 19.11
N ASP A 507 -15.85 -39.20 18.26
CA ASP A 507 -15.16 -37.96 18.63
C ASP A 507 -16.12 -36.92 19.25
N LEU A 508 -17.41 -37.24 19.36
CA LEU A 508 -18.43 -36.36 19.95
C LEU A 508 -18.51 -36.57 21.47
N ASN A 509 -18.47 -35.47 22.23
CA ASN A 509 -18.78 -35.48 23.66
C ASN A 509 -20.30 -35.31 23.86
N TRP A 510 -20.96 -36.33 24.43
CA TRP A 510 -22.40 -36.31 24.78
C TRP A 510 -22.70 -35.46 26.04
N TYR A 511 -22.63 -34.14 25.95
CA TYR A 511 -23.25 -33.29 26.98
C TYR A 511 -24.27 -32.33 26.37
N SER A 512 -25.52 -32.80 26.41
CA SER A 512 -26.79 -32.08 26.22
C SER A 512 -27.18 -31.64 24.80
N SER A 513 -28.47 -31.78 24.57
CA SER A 513 -29.22 -31.76 23.32
C SER A 513 -29.40 -30.38 22.67
N ALA A 514 -28.43 -29.47 22.76
CA ALA A 514 -28.61 -28.09 22.26
C ALA A 514 -27.48 -27.52 21.38
N ALA A 515 -26.24 -27.99 21.49
CA ALA A 515 -25.16 -27.54 20.60
C ALA A 515 -23.99 -28.54 20.64
N LEU A 516 -23.49 -28.97 19.48
CA LEU A 516 -22.20 -29.64 19.42
C LEU A 516 -21.11 -28.58 19.47
N PHE A 517 -20.48 -28.45 20.62
CA PHE A 517 -19.13 -27.91 20.67
C PHE A 517 -18.18 -29.10 20.49
N ILE A 518 -17.24 -29.01 19.56
CA ILE A 518 -16.02 -29.81 19.67
C ILE A 518 -15.25 -29.20 20.87
N ASP A 519 -15.69 -29.49 22.09
CA ASP A 519 -15.12 -28.94 23.32
C ASP A 519 -15.10 -29.97 24.44
N GLY A 520 -14.00 -29.93 25.20
CA GLY A 520 -13.77 -30.69 26.43
C GLY A 520 -12.86 -31.92 26.32
N ARG A 521 -12.75 -32.56 25.15
CA ARG A 521 -11.89 -33.77 24.96
C ARG A 521 -11.32 -33.89 23.54
N ILE A 522 -10.94 -32.77 22.92
CA ILE A 522 -10.24 -32.87 21.63
C ILE A 522 -8.95 -33.63 21.88
N ASN A 523 -8.89 -34.87 21.41
CA ASN A 523 -7.67 -35.63 21.39
C ASN A 523 -6.61 -34.74 20.74
N ALA A 524 -5.46 -34.53 21.38
CA ALA A 524 -4.42 -33.66 20.85
C ALA A 524 -4.00 -34.03 19.41
N SER A 525 -4.25 -35.29 19.01
CA SER A 525 -4.08 -35.79 17.64
C SER A 525 -5.16 -35.37 16.61
N LYS A 526 -6.16 -34.56 16.99
CA LYS A 526 -7.24 -34.04 16.13
C LYS A 526 -7.44 -32.51 16.27
N LEU A 527 -6.45 -31.79 16.80
CA LEU A 527 -6.53 -30.35 17.01
C LEU A 527 -6.31 -29.59 15.67
N MET A 528 -7.34 -28.88 15.21
CA MET A 528 -7.31 -28.02 14.01
C MET A 528 -7.36 -26.55 14.42
N TYR A 529 -6.24 -25.83 14.27
CA TYR A 529 -6.13 -24.43 14.74
C TYR A 529 -5.19 -23.61 13.86
N ALA A 530 -5.35 -22.29 13.91
CA ALA A 530 -4.48 -21.30 13.29
C ALA A 530 -3.30 -21.05 14.24
N PRO A 531 -2.07 -21.49 13.90
CA PRO A 531 -0.92 -21.34 14.79
C PRO A 531 -0.44 -19.88 14.93
N ARG A 532 -0.83 -19.01 14.01
CA ARG A 532 -0.41 -17.60 13.90
C ARG A 532 -1.59 -16.74 13.48
N ARG A 533 -1.50 -15.43 13.69
CA ARG A 533 -2.38 -14.47 13.01
C ARG A 533 -2.27 -14.58 11.49
N GLY A 534 -3.26 -14.10 10.76
CA GLY A 534 -3.25 -14.01 9.30
C GLY A 534 -4.38 -14.77 8.62
N TYR A 535 -4.23 -15.01 7.32
CA TYR A 535 -5.27 -15.57 6.46
C TYR A 535 -5.39 -17.10 6.56
N TYR A 536 -6.63 -17.58 6.68
CA TYR A 536 -6.96 -19.02 6.71
C TYR A 536 -8.20 -19.33 5.88
N THR A 537 -8.25 -20.55 5.35
CA THR A 537 -9.48 -21.17 4.83
C THR A 537 -9.68 -22.51 5.51
N VAL A 538 -10.84 -22.74 6.12
CA VAL A 538 -11.24 -24.01 6.72
C VAL A 538 -12.37 -24.58 5.88
N SER A 539 -12.20 -25.81 5.39
CA SER A 539 -13.28 -26.53 4.74
C SER A 539 -13.82 -27.64 5.63
N ILE A 540 -15.13 -27.87 5.56
CA ILE A 540 -15.84 -28.94 6.25
C ILE A 540 -16.61 -29.72 5.20
N GLU A 541 -16.37 -31.03 5.14
CA GLU A 541 -16.96 -31.93 4.15
C GLU A 541 -17.65 -33.09 4.84
N ASN A 542 -18.91 -33.34 4.46
CA ASN A 542 -19.66 -34.48 4.94
C ASN A 542 -19.35 -35.73 4.11
N LEU A 543 -18.65 -36.68 4.72
CA LEU A 543 -18.31 -37.97 4.15
C LEU A 543 -19.31 -39.07 4.54
N ASP A 544 -20.31 -38.75 5.39
CA ASP A 544 -21.35 -39.70 5.78
C ASP A 544 -22.47 -39.76 4.75
N THR A 545 -23.25 -40.83 4.82
CA THR A 545 -24.49 -41.08 4.06
C THR A 545 -25.65 -40.21 4.52
N TYR A 546 -25.58 -39.66 5.73
CA TYR A 546 -26.64 -38.84 6.31
C TYR A 546 -26.31 -37.37 6.27
N ALA A 547 -27.34 -36.55 6.08
CA ALA A 547 -27.19 -35.10 6.12
C ALA A 547 -26.92 -34.59 7.55
N VAL A 548 -26.09 -33.55 7.63
CA VAL A 548 -25.72 -32.87 8.88
C VAL A 548 -26.10 -31.39 8.77
N ASN A 549 -26.66 -30.82 9.83
CA ASN A 549 -26.96 -29.40 9.89
C ASN A 549 -25.75 -28.66 10.47
N LEU A 550 -25.09 -27.82 9.69
CA LEU A 550 -24.01 -26.95 10.16
C LEU A 550 -24.58 -25.57 10.50
N PHE A 551 -24.28 -25.06 11.68
CA PHE A 551 -24.69 -23.73 12.15
C PHE A 551 -23.62 -22.68 11.90
N GLY A 552 -22.34 -23.06 12.00
CA GLY A 552 -21.23 -22.14 11.79
C GLY A 552 -19.88 -22.71 12.16
N LEU A 553 -18.90 -21.80 12.25
CA LEU A 553 -17.55 -22.05 12.70
C LEU A 553 -17.24 -21.13 13.89
N GLU A 554 -17.02 -21.71 15.06
CA GLU A 554 -16.69 -20.97 16.28
C GLU A 554 -15.19 -20.97 16.54
N PHE A 555 -14.73 -19.96 17.26
CA PHE A 555 -13.32 -19.74 17.53
C PHE A 555 -13.02 -19.71 19.03
N ARG A 556 -11.95 -20.38 19.44
CA ARG A 556 -11.48 -20.37 20.84
C ARG A 556 -9.96 -20.32 20.90
N ASN A 557 -9.43 -19.79 22.00
CA ASN A 557 -8.01 -19.91 22.25
C ASN A 557 -7.65 -21.38 22.54
N ALA A 558 -6.63 -21.92 21.86
CA ALA A 558 -6.21 -23.32 22.05
C ALA A 558 -5.72 -23.59 23.48
N HIS A 559 -5.08 -22.62 24.14
CA HIS A 559 -4.70 -22.76 25.54
C HIS A 559 -5.93 -22.93 26.43
N ASP A 560 -6.94 -22.06 26.29
CA ASP A 560 -8.14 -22.12 27.12
C ASP A 560 -8.99 -23.36 26.82
N ALA A 561 -9.04 -23.81 25.57
CA ALA A 561 -9.72 -25.05 25.19
C ALA A 561 -8.99 -26.31 25.70
N MET A 562 -7.65 -26.30 25.72
CA MET A 562 -6.85 -27.42 26.21
C MET A 562 -6.73 -27.46 27.74
N PHE A 563 -6.77 -26.31 28.43
CA PHE A 563 -6.44 -26.21 29.85
C PHE A 563 -7.55 -25.57 30.70
N GLY A 564 -8.38 -24.69 30.15
CA GLY A 564 -9.49 -24.06 30.86
C GLY A 564 -10.60 -25.05 31.23
N ASN A 565 -10.85 -26.05 30.39
CA ASN A 565 -11.73 -27.17 30.72
C ASN A 565 -11.07 -28.22 31.63
N ASN A 566 -9.74 -28.20 31.80
CA ASN A 566 -9.04 -29.15 32.69
C ASN A 566 -9.15 -28.80 34.18
N ALA A 567 -9.65 -27.62 34.55
CA ALA A 567 -9.94 -27.31 35.95
C ALA A 567 -11.00 -28.25 36.55
N LEU A 568 -11.83 -28.90 35.72
CA LEU A 568 -12.73 -29.99 36.13
C LEU A 568 -12.10 -31.40 36.02
N TYR A 569 -10.95 -31.57 35.34
CA TYR A 569 -10.39 -32.88 35.01
C TYR A 569 -9.08 -33.25 35.73
N THR A 570 -8.39 -32.33 36.41
CA THR A 570 -7.39 -32.71 37.43
C THR A 570 -8.01 -33.18 38.74
N LEU A 571 -9.25 -33.68 38.70
CA LEU A 571 -9.83 -34.41 39.82
C LEU A 571 -9.26 -35.83 39.87
N GLY A 572 -9.06 -36.53 38.74
CA GLY A 572 -8.59 -37.92 38.74
C GLY A 572 -8.56 -38.65 37.38
N THR A 573 -7.99 -39.86 37.35
CA THR A 573 -7.99 -40.76 36.17
C THR A 573 -9.07 -41.83 36.27
N PHE A 574 -9.79 -42.10 35.18
CA PHE A 574 -10.74 -43.22 35.11
C PHE A 574 -10.03 -44.51 34.66
N THR A 575 -10.38 -45.65 35.28
CA THR A 575 -9.99 -46.99 34.82
C THR A 575 -11.20 -47.91 35.00
N GLY A 576 -11.90 -48.22 33.90
CA GLY A 576 -13.24 -48.84 33.97
C GLY A 576 -14.23 -47.91 34.67
N ASP A 577 -15.05 -48.46 35.58
CA ASP A 577 -16.03 -47.70 36.37
C ASP A 577 -15.42 -46.98 37.59
N ILE A 578 -14.09 -46.95 37.72
CA ILE A 578 -13.37 -46.43 38.89
C ILE A 578 -12.73 -45.08 38.56
N LEU A 579 -13.10 -44.04 39.32
CA LEU A 579 -12.48 -42.71 39.31
C LEU A 579 -11.38 -42.63 40.38
N THR A 580 -10.12 -42.43 39.97
CA THR A 580 -8.96 -42.30 40.85
C THR A 580 -8.59 -40.85 41.05
N LEU A 581 -8.94 -40.27 42.20
CA LEU A 581 -8.72 -38.85 42.47
C LEU A 581 -7.32 -38.52 43.02
N ALA A 582 -6.87 -37.28 42.80
CA ALA A 582 -5.67 -36.73 43.47
C ALA A 582 -5.91 -36.55 44.98
N ALA A 583 -4.84 -36.29 45.75
CA ALA A 583 -5.01 -35.96 47.17
C ALA A 583 -5.57 -34.54 47.31
N GLY A 584 -6.62 -34.37 48.11
CA GLY A 584 -7.34 -33.11 48.24
C GLY A 584 -8.68 -33.27 48.94
N ASN A 585 -9.38 -32.14 49.12
CA ASN A 585 -10.72 -32.07 49.67
C ASN A 585 -11.72 -31.84 48.52
N TYR A 586 -12.77 -32.64 48.49
CA TYR A 586 -13.74 -32.66 47.41
C TYR A 586 -15.16 -32.65 47.96
N GLU A 587 -16.07 -31.96 47.26
CA GLU A 587 -17.51 -32.02 47.52
C GLU A 587 -18.19 -32.84 46.43
N LEU A 588 -19.00 -33.82 46.85
CA LEU A 588 -19.74 -34.69 45.94
C LEU A 588 -21.21 -34.29 45.92
N TYR A 589 -21.71 -33.93 44.74
CA TYR A 589 -23.10 -33.60 44.49
C TYR A 589 -23.80 -34.80 43.86
N SER A 590 -24.72 -35.43 44.60
CA SER A 590 -25.60 -36.54 44.12
C SER A 590 -24.85 -37.80 43.65
N SER A 591 -24.43 -38.66 44.58
CA SER A 591 -23.80 -39.96 44.23
C SER A 591 -24.77 -41.15 44.36
N ASN A 592 -25.10 -41.81 43.25
CA ASN A 592 -25.66 -43.18 43.22
C ASN A 592 -24.54 -44.24 43.13
N ALA A 593 -23.35 -43.95 43.68
CA ALA A 593 -22.16 -44.77 43.50
C ALA A 593 -22.23 -46.08 44.31
N VAL A 594 -21.92 -47.21 43.67
CA VAL A 594 -22.11 -48.60 44.14
C VAL A 594 -21.19 -49.00 45.32
N ASN A 595 -20.38 -48.09 45.87
CA ASN A 595 -19.36 -48.44 46.87
C ASN A 595 -19.11 -47.37 47.95
N MET A 596 -20.07 -46.45 48.18
CA MET A 596 -20.02 -45.50 49.30
C MET A 596 -20.50 -46.15 50.61
N PRO A 597 -20.03 -45.71 51.79
CA PRO A 597 -20.39 -46.30 53.08
C PRO A 597 -21.83 -46.00 53.53
N PHE A 598 -22.60 -45.22 52.76
CA PHE A 598 -23.99 -44.88 53.03
C PHE A 598 -24.84 -44.99 51.75
N ALA A 599 -26.12 -45.34 51.92
CA ALA A 599 -27.09 -45.49 50.83
C ALA A 599 -27.89 -44.19 50.60
N GLY A 600 -28.24 -43.90 49.35
CA GLY A 600 -29.10 -42.79 48.94
C GLY A 600 -28.36 -41.54 48.43
N ALA A 601 -29.12 -40.61 47.84
CA ALA A 601 -28.59 -39.34 47.33
C ALA A 601 -28.36 -38.36 48.50
N ALA A 602 -27.14 -38.32 49.03
CA ALA A 602 -26.74 -37.37 50.06
C ALA A 602 -25.49 -36.60 49.63
N LEU A 603 -25.39 -35.34 50.06
CA LEU A 603 -24.17 -34.54 49.92
C LEU A 603 -23.12 -35.07 50.90
N ALA A 604 -21.87 -35.17 50.44
CA ALA A 604 -20.76 -35.61 51.27
C ALA A 604 -19.47 -34.88 50.91
N THR A 605 -18.60 -34.71 51.90
CA THR A 605 -17.20 -34.34 51.66
C THR A 605 -16.36 -35.59 51.54
N LEU A 606 -15.36 -35.54 50.67
CA LEU A 606 -14.37 -36.60 50.47
C LEU A 606 -12.96 -35.99 50.60
N GLU A 607 -12.21 -36.48 51.57
CA GLU A 607 -10.79 -36.17 51.77
C GLU A 607 -9.95 -37.37 51.32
N ILE A 608 -8.89 -37.14 50.58
CA ILE A 608 -8.02 -38.21 50.07
C ILE A 608 -6.58 -37.96 50.49
N TYR A 609 -5.99 -38.95 51.16
CA TYR A 609 -4.61 -38.93 51.63
C TYR A 609 -3.77 -39.99 50.91
N ILE A 610 -2.49 -39.66 50.70
CA ILE A 610 -1.48 -40.61 50.21
C ILE A 610 -0.84 -41.27 51.41
N GLY A 611 -1.08 -42.57 51.58
CA GLY A 611 -0.36 -43.39 52.56
C GLY A 611 0.96 -43.90 51.99
N GLY A 612 1.90 -44.28 52.87
CA GLY A 612 3.10 -45.02 52.46
C GLY A 612 2.73 -46.30 51.70
N SER A 613 3.53 -46.66 50.69
CA SER A 613 3.37 -47.85 49.83
C SER A 613 2.19 -47.82 48.83
N ASN A 614 1.94 -46.68 48.16
CA ASN A 614 0.92 -46.51 47.11
C ASN A 614 -0.54 -46.76 47.55
N ARG A 615 -0.80 -46.83 48.86
CA ARG A 615 -2.17 -46.94 49.39
C ARG A 615 -2.85 -45.58 49.42
N LYS A 616 -4.13 -45.54 49.09
CA LYS A 616 -4.98 -44.36 49.19
C LYS A 616 -5.88 -44.50 50.41
N LEU A 617 -5.86 -43.50 51.27
CA LEU A 617 -6.77 -43.38 52.41
C LEU A 617 -7.84 -42.36 52.03
N PHE A 618 -9.10 -42.69 52.26
CA PHE A 618 -10.26 -41.85 51.97
C PHE A 618 -10.95 -41.56 53.28
N ARG A 619 -11.30 -40.31 53.54
CA ARG A 619 -12.29 -39.97 54.56
C ARG A 619 -13.51 -39.40 53.88
N VAL A 620 -14.68 -39.97 54.15
CA VAL A 620 -15.95 -39.46 53.63
C VAL A 620 -16.82 -39.03 54.80
N THR A 621 -17.31 -37.79 54.78
CA THR A 621 -18.27 -37.30 55.77
C THR A 621 -19.59 -37.00 55.08
N ASN A 622 -20.65 -37.69 55.50
CA ASN A 622 -22.00 -37.38 55.03
C ASN A 622 -22.42 -36.04 55.66
N LEU A 623 -22.74 -35.03 54.83
CA LEU A 623 -23.02 -33.69 55.33
C LEU A 623 -24.38 -33.57 56.02
N SER A 624 -25.32 -34.47 55.71
CA SER A 624 -26.64 -34.50 56.36
C SER A 624 -26.59 -35.12 57.74
N THR A 625 -25.90 -36.25 57.90
CA THR A 625 -25.81 -36.98 59.20
C THR A 625 -24.57 -36.61 60.01
N ARG A 626 -23.60 -35.93 59.40
CA ARG A 626 -22.26 -35.63 59.94
C ARG A 626 -21.43 -36.86 60.32
N ILE A 627 -21.86 -38.05 59.92
CA ILE A 627 -21.14 -39.30 60.15
C ILE A 627 -19.94 -39.36 59.21
N SER A 628 -18.78 -39.71 59.75
CA SER A 628 -17.52 -39.81 58.99
C SER A 628 -17.03 -41.25 58.92
N TYR A 629 -16.56 -41.65 57.74
CA TYR A 629 -16.03 -42.98 57.44
C TYR A 629 -14.62 -42.86 56.87
N GLU A 630 -13.76 -43.82 57.17
CA GLU A 630 -12.43 -43.96 56.57
C GLU A 630 -12.35 -45.24 55.74
N GLY A 631 -11.88 -45.15 54.51
CA GLY A 631 -11.64 -46.28 53.63
C GLY A 631 -10.19 -46.35 53.21
N THR A 632 -9.65 -47.56 53.01
CA THR A 632 -8.33 -47.73 52.40
C THR A 632 -8.46 -48.49 51.09
N TYR A 633 -7.89 -47.94 50.02
CA TYR A 633 -7.74 -48.63 48.74
C TYR A 633 -6.27 -48.94 48.48
N ASN A 634 -6.01 -50.17 48.05
CA ASN A 634 -4.72 -50.57 47.54
C ASN A 634 -4.83 -50.84 46.04
N PRO A 635 -4.26 -49.97 45.18
CA PRO A 635 -4.32 -50.13 43.73
C PRO A 635 -3.71 -51.45 43.24
N ALA A 636 -2.74 -52.00 43.98
CA ALA A 636 -2.03 -53.22 43.57
C ALA A 636 -2.84 -54.52 43.76
N SER A 637 -3.92 -54.50 44.56
CA SER A 637 -4.72 -55.70 44.85
C SER A 637 -6.12 -55.69 44.23
N SER A 638 -6.51 -54.64 43.49
CA SER A 638 -7.84 -54.49 42.86
C SER A 638 -9.02 -54.78 43.82
N SER A 639 -8.81 -54.58 45.11
CA SER A 639 -9.74 -54.96 46.17
C SER A 639 -10.72 -53.83 46.48
N GLN A 640 -11.97 -54.19 46.78
CA GLN A 640 -13.02 -53.26 47.20
C GLN A 640 -12.55 -52.42 48.41
N VAL A 641 -12.96 -51.14 48.46
CA VAL A 641 -12.67 -50.27 49.61
C VAL A 641 -13.47 -50.78 50.81
N PHE A 642 -12.75 -51.13 51.88
CA PHE A 642 -13.37 -51.44 53.18
C PHE A 642 -13.50 -50.16 53.98
N TRP A 643 -14.73 -49.81 54.36
CA TRP A 643 -15.03 -48.61 55.13
C TRP A 643 -15.11 -48.92 56.62
N ARG A 644 -14.50 -48.06 57.42
CA ARG A 644 -14.59 -48.04 58.87
C ARG A 644 -15.22 -46.72 59.30
N GLU A 645 -16.29 -46.78 60.08
CA GLU A 645 -16.89 -45.59 60.68
C GLU A 645 -15.96 -45.00 61.73
N LEU A 646 -15.65 -43.70 61.61
CA LEU A 646 -14.77 -42.96 62.52
C LEU A 646 -15.56 -42.28 63.64
N VAL A 647 -16.78 -41.82 63.34
CA VAL A 647 -17.65 -41.13 64.28
C VAL A 647 -19.03 -41.76 64.17
N SER A 648 -19.43 -42.51 65.20
CA SER A 648 -20.73 -43.19 65.17
C SER A 648 -21.91 -42.25 65.38
N ALA A 649 -23.06 -42.57 64.81
CA ALA A 649 -24.32 -41.86 65.10
C ALA A 649 -24.58 -41.76 66.63
N THR A 650 -24.21 -42.80 67.37
CA THR A 650 -24.30 -42.85 68.84
C THR A 650 -23.39 -41.85 69.52
N SER A 651 -22.15 -41.67 69.01
CA SER A 651 -21.17 -40.70 69.52
C SER A 651 -21.62 -39.26 69.30
N LEU A 652 -22.21 -38.97 68.14
CA LEU A 652 -22.78 -37.65 67.82
C LEU A 652 -24.00 -37.34 68.69
N THR A 653 -24.86 -38.33 68.92
CA THR A 653 -26.04 -38.18 69.79
C THR A 653 -25.62 -37.92 71.24
N ALA A 654 -24.59 -38.60 71.74
CA ALA A 654 -24.04 -38.38 73.08
C ALA A 654 -23.39 -36.99 73.22
N LEU A 655 -22.68 -36.52 72.19
CA LEU A 655 -22.08 -35.19 72.17
C LEU A 655 -23.16 -34.10 72.10
N GLN A 656 -24.20 -34.30 71.29
CA GLN A 656 -25.34 -33.38 71.21
C GLN A 656 -26.07 -33.28 72.56
N ALA A 657 -26.30 -34.41 73.24
CA ALA A 657 -26.87 -34.41 74.58
C ALA A 657 -25.99 -33.65 75.60
N GLN A 658 -24.66 -33.75 75.50
CA GLN A 658 -23.75 -32.96 76.33
C GLN A 658 -23.80 -31.46 76.00
N ILE A 659 -23.91 -31.10 74.72
CA ILE A 659 -24.08 -29.71 74.28
C ILE A 659 -25.41 -29.15 74.78
N ASP A 660 -26.49 -29.92 74.70
CA ASP A 660 -27.82 -29.49 75.14
C ASP A 660 -27.85 -29.26 76.67
N VAL A 661 -27.21 -30.14 77.45
CA VAL A 661 -27.00 -29.94 78.90
C VAL A 661 -26.18 -28.68 79.19
N LEU A 662 -25.16 -28.38 78.38
CA LEU A 662 -24.35 -27.17 78.53
C LEU A 662 -25.11 -25.89 78.13
N LYS A 663 -26.02 -25.97 77.14
CA LYS A 663 -26.89 -24.87 76.71
C LYS A 663 -27.96 -24.56 77.76
N GLU A 664 -28.53 -25.59 78.40
CA GLU A 664 -29.44 -25.43 79.54
C GLU A 664 -28.73 -24.81 80.75
N ALA A 665 -27.50 -25.23 81.05
CA ALA A 665 -26.71 -24.68 82.15
C ALA A 665 -26.27 -23.21 81.95
N LYS A 666 -26.27 -22.71 80.71
CA LYS A 666 -25.87 -21.33 80.36
C LYS A 666 -27.03 -20.39 79.98
N GLY A 667 -28.29 -20.84 80.09
CA GLY A 667 -29.43 -19.95 79.88
C GLY A 667 -29.69 -19.56 78.42
N GLY A 668 -29.31 -20.40 77.46
CA GLY A 668 -29.79 -20.28 76.07
C GLY A 668 -29.14 -19.22 75.19
N GLU A 669 -27.95 -18.70 75.51
CA GLU A 669 -27.14 -17.99 74.52
C GLU A 669 -26.25 -18.97 73.74
N ASP A 670 -26.17 -18.76 72.41
CA ASP A 670 -25.54 -19.66 71.45
C ASP A 670 -24.11 -20.06 71.85
N VAL A 671 -23.90 -21.37 71.97
CA VAL A 671 -22.59 -22.05 71.99
C VAL A 671 -22.32 -22.62 70.61
#